data_AF-A0A4W3ISQ7-F1
#
_entry.id   AF-A0A4W3ISQ7-F1
#
_cell.length_a   1.000
_cell.length_b   1.000
_cell.length_c   1.000
_cell.angle_alpha   90.00
_cell.angle_beta   90.00
_cell.angle_gamma   90.00
#
_symmetry.space_group_name_H-M   'P 1'
#
loop_
_entity.id
_entity.type
_entity.pdbx_description
1 polymer ?
#
loop_
_entity_poly.entity_id
_entity_poly.type
_entity_poly.pdbx_seq_one_letter_code
_entity_poly.pdbx_strand_id
1 'polypeptide(L)'
;MAERRTTESCDQACEQVWRQEYKLALYNCKEGLPLTRSYTENKCDDCNCLSENDCRWKFRPPPRGVVGIDEYSLCCRYLEYGACHFEDLCVFAHSDPELVEWRERHAYRQLQYQQQREQQQGTSYSEKLIEKWLNNPSADRVVSRVLEGVRVESSRELNQVSDGRTYSFAWIFSFTCNPPRLLHQVAFLSNSYTHCFHIASIAAGDSDSLHPYSILPHCQEWSRDSSGQNRIEEHSYQIAIKFYSQVFGNFQQTILFDFGSEPVLMQTVTVSAPSDKEALSHHQQQSLTTSQRWEATCKQIVEFRPQELSDLDLNLLVTYQIPAAADQLFTRSVLDKVLNRHNYHSRFHDLLYIEENAQNKDISKFNIKANLHIMTSYAVPGNLGAARHVQNGQLFACFLLSDTVITKDTAAGRLVMEKVTSVLLMPLSKKRGLGLSQGNKEKVYEALVEDRTRECMLLRLSKECCEDLKLRPERDIEVELQFQLNRLPLCEMHLALDNLKDCSLVSPDISSLLSLNLEWEELLDPRLNCRQREAAGAITAPATFLLPPILLMGPCGTGKTFTLAQAIKHLMKKSDKRILFCTHSDTAADSFLKDYLSPIVEHDASDIRLLRIYHKNKSVKSVQPTVQRYCLLARNQSSFVLPRKEDVLKCRIVVTTVSSAKYLCQADLQHGYFTHILLDDASQAVECETIMALGLADRTTRIVLAGDPMQLNPVVYSEFARERNLHISLIERLSQLYPADSCCHVSLSEQYRSHEAIISLASELFYRGSLIASSKHPAHKDFFPLTFFVAWGADVQDRSSCSYYNCAEVLEVAEQVEELQKKWPVAWGKLDENSIGMVTPYANQAMRIRAELQKKKLTDVTVEQILNIQDTQFRVLFVSTVRTRHTYKEPQNSARRKEAQQEESTEDLEYGFLSSYRMLNTVLTRAQSLVAVVGDPVALCSMGKCRKIWERFIFLCHEHGSLHGATLSEIRTQLDNLELSRSCMLNPLAPEFIPRAIQNFAASASRLQASPAKVCAQVIVSSFCPVLFVLPGGHHPVLWKSLSPVQRIDLQAGSSFFCVPSVTWSGYQNRLALDPRLVARQATVAYNLSLLQPHGRLSPGPYSVDTSSQDLEHSKSGG
;
A
#
# COMPACT_ATOMS: atom_id res chain seq x y z
N MET A 1 49.03 -56.57 -17.42
CA MET A 1 50.19 -56.70 -16.51
C MET A 1 49.92 -55.75 -15.34
N ALA A 2 49.08 -56.11 -14.38
CA ALA A 2 49.20 -57.18 -13.39
C ALA A 2 49.86 -56.67 -12.09
N GLU A 3 49.08 -56.69 -11.01
CA GLU A 3 49.48 -56.58 -9.59
C GLU A 3 50.41 -55.41 -9.18
N ARG A 4 49.82 -54.25 -8.82
CA ARG A 4 50.39 -53.25 -7.86
C ARG A 4 49.46 -52.05 -7.53
N ARG A 5 48.20 -52.28 -7.12
CA ARG A 5 47.28 -51.20 -6.66
C ARG A 5 46.23 -51.65 -5.61
N THR A 6 46.66 -51.96 -4.39
CA THR A 6 45.76 -52.26 -3.26
C THR A 6 46.40 -51.94 -1.89
N THR A 7 46.71 -50.66 -1.62
CA THR A 7 47.09 -50.20 -0.24
C THR A 7 47.00 -48.69 0.04
N GLU A 8 46.57 -47.82 -0.88
CA GLU A 8 46.72 -46.34 -0.73
C GLU A 8 45.42 -45.53 -0.59
N SER A 9 44.25 -46.16 -0.34
CA SER A 9 42.95 -45.47 -0.33
C SER A 9 42.22 -45.37 1.03
N CYS A 10 42.92 -45.59 2.16
CA CYS A 10 42.37 -45.35 3.50
C CYS A 10 42.89 -44.05 4.13
N ASP A 11 44.21 -43.82 4.10
CA ASP A 11 44.82 -42.73 4.88
C ASP A 11 44.43 -41.32 4.39
N GLN A 12 44.22 -41.15 3.08
CA GLN A 12 43.77 -39.87 2.50
C GLN A 12 42.34 -39.47 2.92
N ALA A 13 41.51 -40.41 3.37
CA ALA A 13 40.15 -40.09 3.84
C ALA A 13 40.17 -39.44 5.24
N CYS A 14 41.06 -39.89 6.13
CA CYS A 14 41.16 -39.34 7.48
C CYS A 14 41.82 -37.94 7.49
N GLU A 15 42.80 -37.68 6.64
CA GLU A 15 43.53 -36.40 6.65
C GLU A 15 42.71 -35.21 6.14
N GLN A 16 41.65 -35.45 5.36
CA GLN A 16 40.75 -34.37 4.90
C GLN A 16 39.78 -33.90 6.01
N VAL A 17 39.25 -34.83 6.82
CA VAL A 17 38.31 -34.50 7.92
C VAL A 17 39.00 -33.60 8.96
N TRP A 18 40.19 -33.99 9.42
CA TRP A 18 40.97 -33.22 10.40
C TRP A 18 41.36 -31.80 9.91
N ARG A 19 41.48 -31.59 8.59
CA ARG A 19 41.83 -30.27 8.02
C ARG A 19 40.64 -29.31 7.89
N GLN A 20 39.40 -29.77 8.05
CA GLN A 20 38.22 -28.88 8.12
C GLN A 20 37.99 -28.37 9.56
N GLU A 21 38.00 -29.25 10.56
CA GLU A 21 37.75 -28.86 11.96
C GLU A 21 38.82 -27.89 12.50
N TYR A 22 40.10 -28.12 12.18
CA TYR A 22 41.19 -27.30 12.73
C TYR A 22 41.23 -25.84 12.21
N LYS A 23 40.48 -25.50 11.16
CA LYS A 23 40.38 -24.13 10.66
C LYS A 23 39.35 -23.26 11.40
N LEU A 24 38.39 -23.85 12.10
CA LEU A 24 37.41 -23.12 12.92
C LEU A 24 37.96 -22.73 14.31
N ALA A 25 38.96 -23.45 14.80
CA ALA A 25 39.50 -23.23 16.15
C ALA A 25 40.47 -22.01 16.27
N LEU A 26 41.11 -21.59 15.17
CA LEU A 26 42.32 -20.74 15.23
C LEU A 26 42.13 -19.26 14.90
N TYR A 27 40.89 -18.77 14.75
CA TYR A 27 40.59 -17.34 14.60
C TYR A 27 40.17 -16.64 15.92
N ASN A 28 40.06 -17.38 17.02
CA ASN A 28 39.66 -16.88 18.35
C ASN A 28 40.86 -16.42 19.21
N CYS A 29 41.77 -15.61 18.67
CA CYS A 29 42.77 -14.90 19.47
C CYS A 29 43.38 -13.70 18.73
N LYS A 30 43.47 -12.55 19.43
CA LYS A 30 43.81 -11.20 18.92
C LYS A 30 42.68 -10.60 18.04
N GLU A 31 42.28 -9.35 18.18
CA GLU A 31 42.65 -8.27 19.12
C GLU A 31 41.38 -7.74 19.83
N GLY A 32 41.53 -6.94 20.88
CA GLY A 32 40.38 -6.38 21.61
C GLY A 32 40.57 -4.92 21.98
N LEU A 33 39.48 -4.14 21.88
CA LEU A 33 39.21 -2.86 22.55
C LEU A 33 37.67 -2.67 22.60
N PRO A 34 37.11 -1.81 23.46
CA PRO A 34 35.74 -1.98 23.96
C PRO A 34 34.68 -1.12 23.24
N LEU A 35 33.42 -1.60 23.30
CA LEU A 35 32.22 -0.77 23.18
C LEU A 35 31.29 -1.01 24.36
N THR A 36 31.23 -0.04 25.27
CA THR A 36 30.27 -0.03 26.39
C THR A 36 28.93 0.54 25.93
N ARG A 37 27.88 -0.29 25.91
CA ARG A 37 26.49 0.16 26.12
C ARG A 37 25.80 -0.77 27.09
N SER A 38 24.99 -0.18 27.97
CA SER A 38 24.32 -0.87 29.07
C SER A 38 23.12 -1.67 28.58
N TYR A 39 23.14 -2.98 28.80
CA TYR A 39 21.90 -3.76 28.84
C TYR A 39 21.08 -3.32 30.04
N THR A 40 19.85 -2.85 29.80
CA THR A 40 18.81 -2.79 30.83
C THR A 40 18.20 -4.18 30.96
N GLU A 41 18.37 -4.82 32.12
CA GLU A 41 17.82 -6.15 32.41
C GLU A 41 16.29 -6.13 32.57
N ASN A 42 15.57 -6.00 31.45
CA ASN A 42 14.14 -6.33 31.41
C ASN A 42 14.00 -7.85 31.40
N LYS A 43 13.85 -8.45 32.59
CA LYS A 43 13.51 -9.86 32.76
C LYS A 43 12.17 -10.17 32.09
N CYS A 44 12.20 -11.02 31.07
CA CYS A 44 11.04 -11.73 30.58
C CYS A 44 10.94 -13.07 31.33
N ASP A 45 10.59 -12.98 32.62
CA ASP A 45 10.27 -14.18 33.42
C ASP A 45 8.91 -14.76 32.91
N ASP A 46 8.68 -16.07 33.06
CA ASP A 46 7.49 -16.83 32.62
C ASP A 46 7.25 -17.02 31.09
N CYS A 47 8.26 -17.47 30.36
CA CYS A 47 8.07 -18.29 29.13
C CYS A 47 8.56 -19.73 29.34
N ASN A 48 7.64 -20.67 29.59
CA ASN A 48 7.94 -22.09 29.75
C ASN A 48 8.14 -22.79 28.39
N CYS A 49 9.18 -22.38 27.67
CA CYS A 49 9.56 -22.87 26.35
C CYS A 49 10.54 -24.06 26.44
N LEU A 50 10.59 -24.89 25.38
CA LEU A 50 11.64 -25.89 25.18
C LEU A 50 12.97 -25.22 24.83
N SER A 51 13.65 -24.70 25.86
CA SER A 51 15.03 -24.20 25.87
C SER A 51 15.43 -23.24 24.73
N GLU A 52 14.79 -22.06 24.65
CA GLU A 52 15.35 -20.92 23.90
C GLU A 52 16.42 -20.13 24.71
N ASN A 53 16.57 -20.41 26.01
CA ASN A 53 17.47 -19.71 26.94
C ASN A 53 18.92 -20.24 26.99
N ASP A 54 19.40 -20.90 25.92
CA ASP A 54 20.81 -21.31 25.82
C ASP A 54 21.74 -20.09 25.71
N CYS A 55 22.74 -19.98 26.59
CA CYS A 55 23.79 -18.94 26.56
C CYS A 55 24.76 -19.04 25.37
N ARG A 56 24.36 -19.74 24.30
CA ARG A 56 25.10 -19.96 23.05
C ARG A 56 25.00 -18.78 22.10
N TRP A 57 23.84 -18.13 22.06
CA TRP A 57 23.51 -17.12 21.05
C TRP A 57 23.84 -15.70 21.53
N LYS A 58 24.38 -14.86 20.64
CA LYS A 58 24.95 -13.54 20.97
C LYS A 58 24.14 -12.37 20.43
N PHE A 59 23.37 -12.58 19.36
CA PHE A 59 22.55 -11.54 18.74
C PHE A 59 21.09 -11.59 19.20
N ARG A 60 20.29 -10.61 18.78
CA ARG A 60 18.83 -10.61 18.97
C ARG A 60 18.16 -11.71 18.11
N PRO A 61 16.98 -12.23 18.49
CA PRO A 61 16.34 -13.32 17.77
C PRO A 61 15.91 -12.92 16.32
N PRO A 62 15.95 -13.89 15.38
CA PRO A 62 15.39 -13.71 14.04
C PRO A 62 13.88 -13.48 14.10
N PRO A 63 13.29 -12.75 13.14
CA PRO A 63 11.83 -12.70 12.99
C PRO A 63 11.24 -14.09 12.69
N ARG A 64 10.05 -14.35 13.23
CA ARG A 64 9.27 -15.56 12.93
C ARG A 64 8.54 -15.45 11.58
N GLY A 65 7.95 -16.57 11.15
CA GLY A 65 7.26 -16.72 9.86
C GLY A 65 8.18 -16.74 8.62
N VAL A 66 9.49 -16.93 8.77
CA VAL A 66 10.45 -17.10 7.67
C VAL A 66 10.59 -18.58 7.30
N VAL A 67 10.28 -18.93 6.05
CA VAL A 67 10.32 -20.32 5.57
C VAL A 67 11.65 -20.63 4.86
N GLY A 68 12.11 -19.72 3.99
CA GLY A 68 13.42 -19.83 3.35
C GLY A 68 14.57 -19.27 4.20
N ILE A 69 15.61 -20.07 4.43
CA ILE A 69 16.85 -19.64 5.10
C ILE A 69 17.56 -18.48 4.37
N ASP A 70 17.32 -18.36 3.06
CA ASP A 70 17.83 -17.30 2.18
C ASP A 70 16.97 -16.02 2.17
N GLU A 71 15.77 -16.02 2.78
CA GLU A 71 14.94 -14.82 2.93
C GLU A 71 15.54 -13.83 3.95
N TYR A 72 16.31 -14.34 4.93
CA TYR A 72 17.06 -13.50 5.86
C TYR A 72 18.12 -12.69 5.09
N SER A 73 18.11 -11.38 5.31
CA SER A 73 18.85 -10.37 4.55
C SER A 73 19.30 -9.19 5.43
N LEU A 74 20.28 -8.42 4.96
CA LEU A 74 20.88 -7.29 5.69
C LEU A 74 20.07 -5.99 5.58
N CYS A 75 20.17 -5.15 6.61
CA CYS A 75 19.51 -3.85 6.68
C CYS A 75 20.35 -2.77 5.98
N CYS A 76 20.03 -2.43 4.73
CA CYS A 76 20.74 -1.40 3.96
C CYS A 76 20.90 -0.08 4.73
N ARG A 77 19.84 0.38 5.44
CA ARG A 77 19.89 1.63 6.22
C ARG A 77 20.88 1.56 7.39
N TYR A 78 21.05 0.41 8.04
CA TYR A 78 22.06 0.24 9.08
C TYR A 78 23.47 0.24 8.49
N LEU A 79 23.68 -0.42 7.34
CA LEU A 79 24.96 -0.45 6.63
C LEU A 79 25.40 0.93 6.12
N GLU A 80 24.46 1.74 5.61
CA GLU A 80 24.76 3.06 5.03
C GLU A 80 24.89 4.18 6.07
N TYR A 81 24.14 4.12 7.19
CA TYR A 81 24.06 5.21 8.17
C TYR A 81 24.53 4.84 9.59
N GLY A 82 24.93 3.58 9.83
CA GLY A 82 25.29 3.08 11.17
C GLY A 82 24.13 3.00 12.17
N ALA A 83 22.90 3.26 11.72
CA ALA A 83 21.71 3.33 12.57
C ALA A 83 20.46 2.83 11.82
N CYS A 84 19.68 1.97 12.47
CA CYS A 84 18.35 1.57 12.02
C CYS A 84 17.28 2.38 12.78
N HIS A 85 16.11 2.57 12.17
CA HIS A 85 14.97 3.18 12.85
C HIS A 85 14.31 2.23 13.85
N PHE A 86 14.16 0.95 13.47
CA PHE A 86 13.42 -0.06 14.23
C PHE A 86 14.26 -0.79 15.29
N GLU A 87 15.58 -0.62 15.28
CA GLU A 87 16.49 -1.26 16.24
C GLU A 87 16.18 -2.76 16.41
N ASP A 88 15.84 -3.25 17.61
CA ASP A 88 15.55 -4.68 17.81
C ASP A 88 14.33 -5.19 17.03
N LEU A 89 13.35 -4.31 16.76
CA LEU A 89 12.17 -4.58 15.95
C LEU A 89 12.46 -4.70 14.44
N CYS A 90 13.70 -4.43 14.00
CA CYS A 90 14.08 -4.57 12.59
C CYS A 90 13.94 -6.03 12.12
N VAL A 91 13.33 -6.24 10.95
CA VAL A 91 13.14 -7.58 10.32
C VAL A 91 14.34 -8.05 9.50
N PHE A 92 15.36 -7.19 9.35
CA PHE A 92 16.63 -7.45 8.64
C PHE A 92 17.78 -7.47 9.65
N ALA A 93 18.84 -8.24 9.38
CA ALA A 93 20.04 -8.27 10.22
C ALA A 93 20.86 -6.97 10.06
N HIS A 94 21.49 -6.49 11.12
CA HIS A 94 22.34 -5.29 11.11
C HIS A 94 23.81 -5.60 10.80
N SER A 95 24.22 -6.88 10.81
CA SER A 95 25.58 -7.31 10.46
C SER A 95 25.62 -8.73 9.88
N ASP A 96 26.67 -9.07 9.12
CA ASP A 96 26.86 -10.42 8.58
C ASP A 96 26.95 -11.52 9.67
N PRO A 97 27.64 -11.35 10.81
CA PRO A 97 27.65 -12.36 11.87
C PRO A 97 26.26 -12.62 12.47
N GLU A 98 25.43 -11.59 12.59
CA GLU A 98 24.03 -11.71 13.01
C GLU A 98 23.19 -12.47 11.97
N LEU A 99 23.38 -12.18 10.68
CA LEU A 99 22.71 -12.90 9.60
C LEU A 99 23.09 -14.39 9.58
N VAL A 100 24.36 -14.71 9.82
CA VAL A 100 24.82 -16.10 9.96
C VAL A 100 24.19 -16.77 11.18
N GLU A 101 24.17 -16.11 12.35
CA GLU A 101 23.54 -16.68 13.55
C GLU A 101 22.03 -16.90 13.37
N TRP A 102 21.33 -15.99 12.68
CA TRP A 102 19.91 -16.16 12.34
C TRP A 102 19.65 -17.40 11.47
N ARG A 103 20.53 -17.67 10.50
CA ARG A 103 20.47 -18.87 9.65
C ARG A 103 20.81 -20.14 10.43
N GLU A 104 21.81 -20.10 11.33
CA GLU A 104 22.11 -21.21 12.25
C GLU A 104 20.93 -21.53 13.18
N ARG A 105 20.29 -20.52 13.76
CA ARG A 105 19.08 -20.69 14.59
C ARG A 105 17.90 -21.28 13.80
N HIS A 106 17.73 -20.93 12.52
CA HIS A 106 16.69 -21.50 11.65
C HIS A 106 16.96 -22.99 11.37
N ALA A 107 18.18 -23.34 10.96
CA ALA A 107 18.60 -24.72 10.75
C ALA A 107 18.49 -25.57 12.05
N TYR A 108 18.84 -25.00 13.21
CA TYR A 108 18.71 -25.67 14.50
C TYR A 108 17.24 -25.97 14.85
N ARG A 109 16.33 -25.00 14.65
CA ARG A 109 14.89 -25.22 14.88
C ARG A 109 14.32 -26.27 13.91
N GLN A 110 14.73 -26.28 12.64
CA GLN A 110 14.34 -27.33 11.68
C GLN A 110 14.81 -28.72 12.13
N LEU A 111 16.06 -28.85 12.60
CA LEU A 111 16.59 -30.13 13.11
C LEU A 111 15.82 -30.62 14.34
N GLN A 112 15.53 -29.74 15.31
CA GLN A 112 14.73 -30.07 16.49
C GLN A 112 13.30 -30.50 16.13
N TYR A 113 12.66 -29.80 15.19
CA TYR A 113 11.32 -30.16 14.71
C TYR A 113 11.30 -31.52 13.99
N GLN A 114 12.32 -31.82 13.18
CA GLN A 114 12.47 -33.13 12.56
C GLN A 114 12.63 -34.24 13.61
N GLN A 115 13.50 -34.05 14.62
CA GLN A 115 13.70 -35.03 15.70
C GLN A 115 12.42 -35.24 16.53
N GLN A 116 11.61 -34.20 16.76
CA GLN A 116 10.32 -34.33 17.43
C GLN A 116 9.31 -35.11 16.57
N ARG A 117 9.25 -34.88 15.25
CA ARG A 117 8.40 -35.68 14.34
C ARG A 117 8.84 -37.15 14.24
N GLU A 118 10.14 -37.42 14.21
CA GLU A 118 10.69 -38.78 14.21
C GLU A 118 10.38 -39.55 15.51
N GLN A 119 10.14 -38.85 16.62
CA GLN A 119 9.70 -39.43 17.89
C GLN A 119 8.16 -39.57 18.01
N GLN A 120 7.39 -38.75 17.30
CA GLN A 120 5.91 -38.70 17.39
C GLN A 120 5.21 -39.59 16.34
N GLN A 121 5.43 -40.90 16.46
CA GLN A 121 4.88 -41.97 15.62
C GLN A 121 5.38 -41.97 14.16
N GLY A 122 5.38 -43.16 13.54
CA GLY A 122 5.99 -43.37 12.23
C GLY A 122 5.24 -42.66 11.10
N THR A 123 5.97 -41.94 10.26
CA THR A 123 5.46 -41.16 9.12
C THR A 123 4.39 -41.90 8.30
N SER A 124 3.29 -41.20 7.99
CA SER A 124 2.17 -41.73 7.20
C SER A 124 2.58 -42.10 5.78
N TYR A 125 1.78 -42.92 5.08
CA TYR A 125 2.07 -43.21 3.66
C TYR A 125 2.02 -41.95 2.80
N SER A 126 1.05 -41.06 3.04
CA SER A 126 0.90 -39.83 2.26
C SER A 126 2.10 -38.89 2.42
N GLU A 127 2.67 -38.77 3.61
CA GLU A 127 3.92 -38.02 3.84
C GLU A 127 5.12 -38.65 3.09
N LYS A 128 5.29 -39.97 3.16
CA LYS A 128 6.35 -40.69 2.41
C LYS A 128 6.22 -40.51 0.90
N LEU A 129 4.98 -40.49 0.38
CA LEU A 129 4.73 -40.26 -1.04
C LEU A 129 4.99 -38.80 -1.44
N ILE A 130 4.65 -37.83 -0.58
CA ILE A 130 4.99 -36.40 -0.77
C ILE A 130 6.51 -36.20 -0.79
N GLU A 131 7.26 -36.82 0.12
CA GLU A 131 8.73 -36.74 0.14
C GLU A 131 9.35 -37.39 -1.10
N LYS A 132 8.84 -38.53 -1.57
CA LYS A 132 9.23 -39.11 -2.88
C LYS A 132 8.93 -38.15 -4.03
N TRP A 133 7.75 -37.53 -4.04
CA TRP A 133 7.28 -36.66 -5.12
C TRP A 133 8.09 -35.36 -5.20
N LEU A 134 8.38 -34.71 -4.07
CA LEU A 134 9.17 -33.48 -4.00
C LEU A 134 10.65 -33.67 -4.38
N ASN A 135 11.22 -34.86 -4.11
CA ASN A 135 12.63 -35.16 -4.40
C ASN A 135 12.87 -35.72 -5.82
N ASN A 136 11.83 -35.88 -6.65
CA ASN A 136 11.93 -36.54 -7.96
C ASN A 136 11.63 -35.54 -9.10
N PRO A 137 12.56 -35.27 -10.04
CA PRO A 137 12.44 -34.19 -11.01
C PRO A 137 11.32 -34.38 -12.07
N SER A 138 10.64 -35.54 -12.08
CA SER A 138 9.49 -35.81 -12.95
C SER A 138 8.28 -36.25 -12.11
N ALA A 139 7.53 -35.26 -11.62
CA ALA A 139 6.37 -35.41 -10.73
C ALA A 139 5.36 -36.50 -11.16
N ASP A 140 4.98 -36.49 -12.45
CA ASP A 140 3.97 -37.40 -13.02
C ASP A 140 4.35 -38.89 -13.01
N ARG A 141 5.61 -39.22 -12.69
CA ARG A 141 6.07 -40.61 -12.53
C ARG A 141 5.76 -41.18 -11.14
N VAL A 142 5.52 -40.33 -10.14
CA VAL A 142 5.20 -40.76 -8.76
C VAL A 142 3.69 -40.72 -8.53
N VAL A 143 2.98 -39.75 -9.10
CA VAL A 143 1.52 -39.55 -8.92
C VAL A 143 0.88 -39.12 -10.23
N SER A 144 -0.26 -39.71 -10.62
CA SER A 144 -0.97 -39.40 -11.87
C SER A 144 -2.50 -39.37 -11.69
N ARG A 145 -3.19 -38.56 -12.49
CA ARG A 145 -4.67 -38.53 -12.59
C ARG A 145 -5.26 -39.70 -13.39
N VAL A 146 -4.45 -40.35 -14.21
CA VAL A 146 -4.85 -41.47 -15.08
C VAL A 146 -3.80 -42.58 -14.94
N LEU A 147 -4.26 -43.78 -14.60
CA LEU A 147 -3.42 -44.97 -14.50
C LEU A 147 -3.80 -45.92 -15.64
N GLU A 148 -2.83 -46.25 -16.50
CA GLU A 148 -3.07 -47.13 -17.64
C GLU A 148 -3.64 -48.48 -17.18
N GLY A 149 -4.74 -48.92 -17.80
CA GLY A 149 -5.45 -50.15 -17.41
C GLY A 149 -6.44 -50.00 -16.24
N VAL A 150 -6.61 -48.82 -15.64
CA VAL A 150 -7.63 -48.57 -14.60
C VAL A 150 -8.60 -47.48 -15.05
N ARG A 151 -9.87 -47.84 -15.23
CA ARG A 151 -10.97 -46.87 -15.41
C ARG A 151 -11.50 -46.43 -14.05
N VAL A 152 -11.82 -45.15 -13.90
CA VAL A 152 -12.49 -44.57 -12.73
C VAL A 152 -13.81 -43.94 -13.17
N GLU A 153 -14.90 -44.22 -12.45
CA GLU A 153 -16.21 -43.61 -12.63
C GLU A 153 -16.73 -43.14 -11.26
N SER A 154 -17.18 -41.88 -11.12
CA SER A 154 -17.63 -41.31 -9.84
C SER A 154 -19.14 -41.05 -9.82
N SER A 155 -19.81 -41.42 -8.73
CA SER A 155 -21.27 -41.31 -8.57
C SER A 155 -21.81 -39.88 -8.50
N ARG A 156 -20.94 -38.87 -8.53
CA ARG A 156 -21.21 -37.43 -8.53
C ARG A 156 -20.07 -36.71 -9.27
N GLU A 157 -20.32 -35.47 -9.70
CA GLU A 157 -19.24 -34.55 -10.05
C GLU A 157 -18.26 -34.37 -8.89
N LEU A 158 -16.96 -34.34 -9.19
CA LEU A 158 -15.90 -34.09 -8.21
C LEU A 158 -15.99 -32.70 -7.58
N ASN A 159 -16.64 -31.73 -8.25
CA ASN A 159 -16.84 -30.37 -7.76
C ASN A 159 -18.32 -30.14 -7.38
N GLN A 160 -18.65 -30.12 -6.09
CA GLN A 160 -20.00 -29.86 -5.57
C GLN A 160 -20.15 -28.40 -5.11
N VAL A 161 -21.38 -27.87 -5.16
CA VAL A 161 -21.77 -26.51 -4.71
C VAL A 161 -22.88 -26.63 -3.66
N SER A 162 -22.93 -25.76 -2.65
CA SER A 162 -24.00 -25.79 -1.65
C SER A 162 -24.27 -24.46 -0.93
N ASP A 163 -25.52 -24.26 -0.54
CA ASP A 163 -26.09 -22.96 -0.14
C ASP A 163 -26.40 -22.89 1.37
N GLY A 164 -26.35 -24.03 2.07
CA GLY A 164 -26.78 -24.17 3.47
C GLY A 164 -25.69 -23.88 4.52
N ARG A 165 -26.04 -24.07 5.81
CA ARG A 165 -25.11 -23.96 6.97
C ARG A 165 -24.45 -25.27 7.41
N THR A 166 -24.92 -26.41 6.92
CA THR A 166 -24.41 -27.73 7.30
C THR A 166 -24.38 -28.63 6.07
N TYR A 167 -23.22 -29.21 5.77
CA TYR A 167 -22.99 -29.99 4.56
C TYR A 167 -22.70 -31.45 4.90
N SER A 168 -23.25 -32.36 4.10
CA SER A 168 -22.92 -33.79 4.13
C SER A 168 -22.90 -34.31 2.70
N PHE A 169 -21.70 -34.51 2.15
CA PHE A 169 -21.51 -35.03 0.79
C PHE A 169 -20.90 -36.44 0.82
N ALA A 170 -21.22 -37.23 -0.19
CA ALA A 170 -20.65 -38.57 -0.38
C ALA A 170 -20.40 -38.83 -1.87
N TRP A 171 -19.19 -39.28 -2.19
CA TRP A 171 -18.80 -39.75 -3.51
C TRP A 171 -18.50 -41.25 -3.41
N ILE A 172 -19.01 -42.00 -4.38
CA ILE A 172 -18.65 -43.40 -4.57
C ILE A 172 -17.81 -43.44 -5.85
N PHE A 173 -16.57 -43.90 -5.72
CA PHE A 173 -15.65 -44.13 -6.82
C PHE A 173 -15.69 -45.62 -7.18
N SER A 174 -16.15 -45.93 -8.38
CA SER A 174 -16.08 -47.26 -8.97
C SER A 174 -14.82 -47.34 -9.84
N PHE A 175 -14.03 -48.39 -9.66
CA PHE A 175 -12.83 -48.66 -10.45
C PHE A 175 -13.00 -49.97 -11.21
N THR A 176 -12.50 -50.03 -12.44
CA THR A 176 -12.45 -51.25 -13.25
C THR A 176 -11.03 -51.45 -13.77
N CYS A 177 -10.43 -52.59 -13.42
CA CYS A 177 -9.03 -52.91 -13.70
C CYS A 177 -8.92 -53.95 -14.82
N ASN A 178 -8.24 -53.59 -15.90
CA ASN A 178 -7.90 -54.46 -17.03
C ASN A 178 -6.46 -54.17 -17.52
N PRO A 179 -5.45 -55.01 -17.21
CA PRO A 179 -5.53 -56.23 -16.40
C PRO A 179 -5.95 -55.93 -14.94
N PRO A 180 -6.45 -56.93 -14.19
CA PRO A 180 -6.83 -56.75 -12.80
C PRO A 180 -5.62 -56.32 -11.94
N ARG A 181 -5.87 -55.60 -10.85
CA ARG A 181 -4.83 -55.04 -9.98
C ARG A 181 -5.26 -55.08 -8.52
N LEU A 182 -4.29 -55.17 -7.62
CA LEU A 182 -4.53 -55.23 -6.19
C LEU A 182 -4.40 -53.85 -5.56
N LEU A 183 -5.50 -53.30 -5.01
CA LEU A 183 -5.48 -52.04 -4.25
C LEU A 183 -4.79 -52.30 -2.90
N HIS A 184 -3.63 -51.70 -2.71
CA HIS A 184 -2.82 -51.82 -1.51
C HIS A 184 -3.22 -50.81 -0.42
N GLN A 185 -3.39 -49.53 -0.79
CA GLN A 185 -3.65 -48.45 0.15
C GLN A 185 -4.54 -47.35 -0.43
N VAL A 186 -5.25 -46.64 0.46
CA VAL A 186 -6.07 -45.45 0.15
C VAL A 186 -5.81 -44.40 1.22
N ALA A 187 -5.35 -43.22 0.81
CA ALA A 187 -4.96 -42.15 1.75
C ALA A 187 -5.42 -40.77 1.27
N PHE A 188 -5.73 -39.88 2.23
CA PHE A 188 -5.88 -38.45 1.93
C PHE A 188 -4.52 -37.74 1.93
N LEU A 189 -4.34 -36.81 0.99
CA LEU A 189 -3.20 -35.88 1.01
C LEU A 189 -3.40 -34.88 2.17
N SER A 190 -2.51 -34.89 3.15
CA SER A 190 -2.63 -34.10 4.39
C SER A 190 -2.80 -32.60 4.14
N ASN A 191 -3.93 -32.03 4.56
CA ASN A 191 -4.18 -30.59 4.49
C ASN A 191 -5.05 -30.08 5.67
N SER A 192 -5.22 -28.76 5.74
CA SER A 192 -5.94 -28.06 6.82
C SER A 192 -7.40 -28.50 7.04
N TYR A 193 -7.98 -29.22 6.07
CA TYR A 193 -9.38 -29.64 6.04
C TYR A 193 -9.56 -31.15 6.01
N THR A 194 -8.50 -31.95 6.06
CA THR A 194 -8.58 -33.42 5.94
C THR A 194 -9.43 -34.06 7.05
N HIS A 195 -9.57 -33.42 8.21
CA HIS A 195 -10.49 -33.82 9.28
C HIS A 195 -11.98 -33.77 8.87
N CYS A 196 -12.35 -32.99 7.85
CA CYS A 196 -13.71 -32.97 7.30
C CYS A 196 -14.03 -34.16 6.38
N PHE A 197 -13.01 -34.93 5.97
CA PHE A 197 -13.12 -36.05 5.02
C PHE A 197 -12.78 -37.38 5.69
N HIS A 198 -13.54 -38.43 5.38
CA HIS A 198 -13.24 -39.80 5.84
C HIS A 198 -13.64 -40.86 4.81
N ILE A 199 -12.91 -41.98 4.82
CA ILE A 199 -13.25 -43.19 4.08
C ILE A 199 -14.45 -43.83 4.80
N ALA A 200 -15.53 -44.09 4.07
CA ALA A 200 -16.80 -44.58 4.60
C ALA A 200 -17.06 -46.06 4.30
N SER A 201 -16.55 -46.57 3.17
CA SER A 201 -16.47 -48.01 2.86
C SER A 201 -15.50 -48.27 1.71
N ILE A 202 -14.90 -49.45 1.68
CA ILE A 202 -14.17 -50.00 0.53
C ILE A 202 -14.75 -51.39 0.29
N ALA A 203 -15.08 -51.70 -0.96
CA ALA A 203 -15.49 -53.03 -1.40
C ALA A 203 -14.75 -53.40 -2.70
N ALA A 204 -14.57 -54.69 -2.94
CA ALA A 204 -13.89 -55.19 -4.15
C ALA A 204 -14.43 -56.57 -4.57
N GLY A 205 -14.14 -56.95 -5.82
CA GLY A 205 -14.56 -58.23 -6.39
C GLY A 205 -14.79 -58.14 -7.89
N ASP A 206 -15.63 -59.03 -8.42
CA ASP A 206 -16.04 -59.03 -9.83
C ASP A 206 -17.31 -58.19 -10.04
N SER A 207 -17.58 -57.84 -11.30
CA SER A 207 -18.65 -56.89 -11.69
C SER A 207 -20.04 -57.22 -11.14
N ASP A 208 -20.33 -58.50 -10.89
CA ASP A 208 -21.61 -59.01 -10.36
C ASP A 208 -21.59 -59.29 -8.84
N SER A 209 -20.43 -59.20 -8.16
CA SER A 209 -20.30 -59.51 -6.73
C SER A 209 -19.13 -58.77 -6.04
N LEU A 210 -19.48 -57.71 -5.30
CA LEU A 210 -18.55 -56.93 -4.46
C LEU A 210 -18.63 -57.36 -2.98
N HIS A 211 -17.48 -57.49 -2.33
CA HIS A 211 -17.34 -57.79 -0.90
C HIS A 211 -16.74 -56.60 -0.14
N PRO A 212 -17.35 -56.14 0.97
CA PRO A 212 -16.87 -55.00 1.75
C PRO A 212 -15.74 -55.37 2.72
N TYR A 213 -14.72 -54.51 2.80
CA TYR A 213 -13.67 -54.56 3.81
C TYR A 213 -14.13 -53.88 5.11
N SER A 214 -13.66 -54.38 6.26
CA SER A 214 -13.87 -53.74 7.56
C SER A 214 -12.98 -52.50 7.71
N ILE A 215 -13.57 -51.37 8.11
CA ILE A 215 -12.88 -50.08 8.26
C ILE A 215 -13.27 -49.43 9.60
N LEU A 216 -12.33 -48.77 10.26
CA LEU A 216 -12.56 -48.00 11.48
C LEU A 216 -13.43 -46.75 11.21
N PRO A 217 -14.28 -46.33 12.15
CA PRO A 217 -15.00 -45.06 12.03
C PRO A 217 -14.02 -43.89 11.91
N HIS A 218 -14.31 -42.95 11.00
CA HIS A 218 -13.46 -41.79 10.68
C HIS A 218 -12.06 -42.10 10.12
N CYS A 219 -11.87 -43.26 9.49
CA CYS A 219 -10.63 -43.64 8.81
C CYS A 219 -10.16 -42.60 7.77
N GLN A 220 -8.89 -42.20 7.84
CA GLN A 220 -8.23 -41.27 6.90
C GLN A 220 -7.14 -41.93 6.03
N GLU A 221 -6.58 -43.05 6.48
CA GLU A 221 -5.61 -43.87 5.76
C GLU A 221 -6.00 -45.34 5.96
N TRP A 222 -6.26 -46.04 4.86
CA TRP A 222 -6.55 -47.48 4.83
C TRP A 222 -5.40 -48.21 4.15
N SER A 223 -4.97 -49.33 4.74
CA SER A 223 -4.05 -50.28 4.12
C SER A 223 -4.63 -51.69 4.20
N ARG A 224 -4.38 -52.50 3.17
CA ARG A 224 -4.80 -53.90 3.14
C ARG A 224 -3.96 -54.73 4.12
N ASP A 225 -4.58 -55.28 5.16
CA ASP A 225 -3.91 -56.19 6.10
C ASP A 225 -3.27 -57.38 5.37
N SER A 226 -2.02 -57.69 5.69
CA SER A 226 -1.24 -58.75 5.03
C SER A 226 -1.57 -60.18 5.50
N SER A 227 -2.55 -60.33 6.39
CA SER A 227 -2.91 -61.59 7.04
C SER A 227 -4.02 -62.37 6.32
N GLY A 228 -3.65 -63.18 5.34
CA GLY A 228 -4.27 -64.50 5.16
C GLY A 228 -5.52 -64.63 4.28
N GLN A 229 -5.73 -63.76 3.28
CA GLN A 229 -6.67 -64.04 2.19
C GLN A 229 -5.94 -64.19 0.85
N ASN A 230 -6.52 -64.99 -0.06
CA ASN A 230 -5.87 -65.41 -1.30
C ASN A 230 -5.57 -64.23 -2.25
N ARG A 231 -4.52 -64.37 -3.07
CA ARG A 231 -4.25 -63.50 -4.22
C ARG A 231 -5.28 -63.73 -5.33
N ILE A 232 -6.50 -63.25 -5.12
CA ILE A 232 -7.48 -63.06 -6.19
C ILE A 232 -7.24 -61.66 -6.74
N GLU A 233 -7.01 -61.55 -8.05
CA GLU A 233 -6.77 -60.27 -8.71
C GLU A 233 -8.13 -59.61 -8.99
N GLU A 234 -8.57 -58.76 -8.08
CA GLU A 234 -9.92 -58.16 -8.10
C GLU A 234 -10.10 -57.25 -9.33
N HIS A 235 -11.11 -57.54 -10.15
CA HIS A 235 -11.40 -56.78 -11.38
C HIS A 235 -12.07 -55.44 -11.14
N SER A 236 -12.78 -55.27 -10.02
CA SER A 236 -13.51 -54.05 -9.69
C SER A 236 -13.42 -53.66 -8.21
N TYR A 237 -13.48 -52.35 -7.96
CA TYR A 237 -13.50 -51.76 -6.61
C TYR A 237 -14.58 -50.70 -6.51
N GLN A 238 -15.13 -50.54 -5.31
CA GLN A 238 -16.07 -49.47 -4.98
C GLN A 238 -15.68 -48.81 -3.65
N ILE A 239 -15.32 -47.53 -3.70
CA ILE A 239 -14.79 -46.78 -2.55
C ILE A 239 -15.69 -45.58 -2.27
N ALA A 240 -16.32 -45.56 -1.10
CA ALA A 240 -17.16 -44.45 -0.65
C ALA A 240 -16.36 -43.52 0.27
N ILE A 241 -16.37 -42.23 -0.05
CA ILE A 241 -15.75 -41.16 0.73
C ILE A 241 -16.81 -40.14 1.13
N LYS A 242 -16.83 -39.76 2.40
CA LYS A 242 -17.77 -38.80 2.98
C LYS A 242 -17.06 -37.51 3.39
N PHE A 243 -17.76 -36.39 3.22
CA PHE A 243 -17.38 -35.08 3.70
C PHE A 243 -18.48 -34.53 4.63
N TYR A 244 -18.07 -33.90 5.73
CA TYR A 244 -18.96 -33.20 6.65
C TYR A 244 -18.34 -31.88 7.13
N SER A 245 -19.14 -30.81 7.17
CA SER A 245 -18.75 -29.53 7.77
C SER A 245 -19.96 -28.72 8.26
N GLN A 246 -19.75 -27.94 9.33
CA GLN A 246 -20.70 -26.98 9.90
C GLN A 246 -20.29 -25.51 9.61
N VAL A 247 -19.26 -25.30 8.80
CA VAL A 247 -18.65 -23.98 8.54
C VAL A 247 -18.63 -23.73 7.03
N PHE A 248 -19.01 -22.52 6.61
CA PHE A 248 -18.90 -22.07 5.21
C PHE A 248 -17.44 -22.05 4.77
N GLY A 249 -17.13 -22.56 3.58
CA GLY A 249 -15.77 -22.54 3.04
C GLY A 249 -15.61 -23.32 1.73
N ASN A 250 -14.44 -23.18 1.13
CA ASN A 250 -14.03 -23.93 -0.06
C ASN A 250 -13.10 -25.08 0.36
N PHE A 251 -13.63 -26.30 0.39
CA PHE A 251 -12.97 -27.50 0.89
C PHE A 251 -12.47 -28.36 -0.28
N GLN A 252 -11.17 -28.33 -0.53
CA GLN A 252 -10.51 -29.18 -1.53
C GLN A 252 -9.75 -30.31 -0.83
N GLN A 253 -9.95 -31.55 -1.26
CA GLN A 253 -9.23 -32.72 -0.77
C GLN A 253 -8.75 -33.60 -1.92
N THR A 254 -7.47 -33.96 -1.87
CA THR A 254 -6.85 -34.91 -2.79
C THR A 254 -6.81 -36.29 -2.15
N ILE A 255 -7.11 -37.32 -2.95
CA ILE A 255 -7.26 -38.72 -2.55
C ILE A 255 -6.29 -39.54 -3.41
N LEU A 256 -5.54 -40.43 -2.76
CA LEU A 256 -4.54 -41.29 -3.34
C LEU A 256 -5.02 -42.74 -3.29
N PHE A 257 -4.87 -43.48 -4.38
CA PHE A 257 -5.21 -44.89 -4.53
C PHE A 257 -3.99 -45.65 -5.06
N ASP A 258 -3.36 -46.46 -4.22
CA ASP A 258 -2.17 -47.23 -4.57
C ASP A 258 -2.56 -48.64 -5.02
N PHE A 259 -2.25 -48.96 -6.28
CA PHE A 259 -2.45 -50.28 -6.91
C PHE A 259 -1.16 -51.10 -7.01
N GLY A 260 -0.13 -50.77 -6.22
CA GLY A 260 1.16 -51.45 -6.20
C GLY A 260 2.12 -51.04 -7.32
N SER A 261 1.84 -49.91 -8.00
CA SER A 261 2.60 -49.42 -9.15
C SER A 261 2.71 -47.89 -9.12
N GLU A 262 3.93 -47.36 -9.20
CA GLU A 262 4.15 -45.93 -9.50
C GLU A 262 3.89 -45.68 -11.01
N PRO A 263 3.15 -44.64 -11.41
CA PRO A 263 2.57 -43.59 -10.58
C PRO A 263 1.28 -44.00 -9.85
N VAL A 264 1.15 -43.54 -8.60
CA VAL A 264 -0.05 -43.70 -7.76
C VAL A 264 -1.23 -42.92 -8.36
N LEU A 265 -2.43 -43.50 -8.33
CA LEU A 265 -3.62 -42.88 -8.91
C LEU A 265 -4.20 -41.82 -7.97
N MET A 266 -4.44 -40.62 -8.50
CA MET A 266 -4.88 -39.44 -7.73
C MET A 266 -6.21 -38.90 -8.26
N GLN A 267 -7.17 -38.69 -7.35
CA GLN A 267 -8.38 -37.91 -7.61
C GLN A 267 -8.44 -36.70 -6.67
N THR A 268 -9.13 -35.65 -7.09
CA THR A 268 -9.31 -34.43 -6.29
C THR A 268 -10.77 -34.06 -6.25
N VAL A 269 -11.31 -33.85 -5.06
CA VAL A 269 -12.70 -33.49 -4.78
C VAL A 269 -12.74 -32.08 -4.21
N THR A 270 -13.72 -31.30 -4.62
CA THR A 270 -13.93 -29.92 -4.16
C THR A 270 -15.38 -29.72 -3.73
N VAL A 271 -15.60 -29.13 -2.56
CA VAL A 271 -16.88 -28.56 -2.15
C VAL A 271 -16.68 -27.05 -2.08
N SER A 272 -17.38 -26.29 -2.91
CA SER A 272 -17.28 -24.82 -2.93
C SER A 272 -18.59 -24.14 -2.55
N ALA A 273 -18.48 -22.90 -2.10
CA ALA A 273 -19.62 -21.99 -2.08
C ALA A 273 -20.11 -21.71 -3.52
N PRO A 274 -21.34 -21.18 -3.71
CA PRO A 274 -21.85 -20.83 -5.04
C PRO A 274 -21.06 -19.73 -5.76
N SER A 275 -20.19 -19.01 -5.04
CA SER A 275 -19.38 -17.89 -5.52
C SER A 275 -18.26 -18.23 -6.51
N ASP A 276 -17.88 -19.50 -6.69
CA ASP A 276 -16.54 -19.83 -7.22
C ASP A 276 -16.47 -20.67 -8.52
N LYS A 277 -17.53 -21.38 -8.94
CA LYS A 277 -17.45 -22.26 -10.13
C LYS A 277 -17.15 -21.52 -11.46
N GLU A 278 -17.42 -20.21 -11.56
CA GLU A 278 -17.16 -19.40 -12.76
C GLU A 278 -15.81 -18.63 -12.71
N ALA A 279 -15.14 -18.58 -11.55
CA ALA A 279 -13.92 -17.78 -11.39
C ALA A 279 -12.73 -18.36 -12.16
N LEU A 280 -12.66 -19.70 -12.24
CA LEU A 280 -11.55 -20.43 -12.88
C LEU A 280 -11.54 -20.33 -14.42
N SER A 281 -12.69 -20.11 -15.07
CA SER A 281 -12.78 -19.99 -16.53
C SER A 281 -12.41 -18.59 -17.04
N HIS A 282 -12.73 -17.52 -16.28
CA HIS A 282 -12.41 -16.16 -16.69
C HIS A 282 -10.94 -15.78 -16.46
N HIS A 283 -10.27 -16.33 -15.45
CA HIS A 283 -8.87 -16.00 -15.12
C HIS A 283 -7.85 -16.29 -16.24
N GLN A 284 -8.20 -17.13 -17.23
CA GLN A 284 -7.34 -17.42 -18.38
C GLN A 284 -7.50 -16.44 -19.56
N GLN A 285 -8.52 -15.58 -19.58
CA GLN A 285 -8.82 -14.72 -20.75
C GLN A 285 -8.34 -13.27 -20.63
N GLN A 286 -8.20 -12.73 -19.41
CA GLN A 286 -7.72 -11.35 -19.20
C GLN A 286 -6.19 -11.26 -19.15
N SER A 287 -5.53 -11.61 -20.26
CA SER A 287 -4.20 -11.06 -20.54
C SER A 287 -4.35 -9.58 -20.86
N LEU A 288 -3.87 -8.69 -19.98
CA LEU A 288 -3.83 -7.25 -20.24
C LEU A 288 -3.09 -6.99 -21.57
N THR A 289 -3.81 -6.45 -22.56
CA THR A 289 -3.24 -6.21 -23.88
C THR A 289 -2.40 -4.94 -23.85
N THR A 290 -1.08 -5.08 -23.77
CA THR A 290 -0.12 -4.01 -24.03
C THR A 290 -0.17 -3.62 -25.51
N SER A 291 -1.19 -2.83 -25.89
CA SER A 291 -1.26 -2.19 -27.20
C SER A 291 -0.17 -1.13 -27.33
N GLN A 292 0.35 -0.92 -28.55
CA GLN A 292 1.31 0.16 -28.79
C GLN A 292 0.65 1.51 -28.48
N ARG A 293 1.31 2.30 -27.63
CA ARG A 293 0.82 3.61 -27.19
C ARG A 293 0.54 4.50 -28.40
N TRP A 294 -0.62 5.15 -28.40
CA TRP A 294 -0.98 6.14 -29.40
C TRP A 294 -0.26 7.45 -29.11
N GLU A 295 0.40 7.95 -30.16
CA GLU A 295 1.19 9.16 -30.21
C GLU A 295 0.86 9.91 -31.50
N ALA A 296 1.15 11.21 -31.57
CA ALA A 296 1.05 11.98 -32.82
C ALA A 296 1.97 11.43 -33.94
N THR A 297 3.01 10.66 -33.59
CA THR A 297 3.88 9.93 -34.53
C THR A 297 3.10 8.88 -35.34
N CYS A 298 2.19 8.13 -34.71
CA CYS A 298 1.49 6.97 -35.30
C CYS A 298 -0.02 7.17 -35.55
N LYS A 299 -0.70 8.05 -34.80
CA LYS A 299 -2.14 8.37 -34.95
C LYS A 299 -2.35 9.86 -35.29
N GLN A 300 -3.55 10.20 -35.76
CA GLN A 300 -4.00 11.60 -35.78
C GLN A 300 -4.81 11.86 -34.50
N ILE A 301 -4.21 12.57 -33.53
CA ILE A 301 -4.90 12.95 -32.30
C ILE A 301 -5.73 14.22 -32.57
N VAL A 302 -7.01 14.17 -32.22
CA VAL A 302 -7.94 15.30 -32.21
C VAL A 302 -8.09 15.79 -30.77
N GLU A 303 -7.33 16.83 -30.43
CA GLU A 303 -7.29 17.45 -29.10
C GLU A 303 -8.68 17.96 -28.65
N PHE A 304 -9.00 17.77 -27.38
CA PHE A 304 -10.12 18.48 -26.76
C PHE A 304 -9.55 19.78 -26.18
N ARG A 305 -9.84 20.92 -26.83
CA ARG A 305 -9.51 22.25 -26.30
C ARG A 305 -10.68 22.82 -25.52
N PRO A 306 -10.73 22.72 -24.16
CA PRO A 306 -11.68 23.47 -23.37
C PRO A 306 -11.22 24.94 -23.32
N GLN A 307 -12.14 25.87 -23.04
CA GLN A 307 -11.81 27.28 -22.80
C GLN A 307 -11.25 27.51 -21.38
N GLU A 308 -10.50 26.55 -20.84
CA GLU A 308 -10.22 26.38 -19.40
C GLU A 308 -8.73 26.22 -19.03
N LEU A 309 -7.89 25.77 -19.97
CA LEU A 309 -6.43 25.85 -19.84
C LEU A 309 -5.98 27.29 -20.09
N SER A 310 -5.06 27.79 -19.27
CA SER A 310 -4.43 29.09 -19.51
C SER A 310 -3.22 28.96 -20.44
N ASP A 311 -2.84 30.05 -21.09
CA ASP A 311 -1.65 30.08 -21.97
C ASP A 311 -0.38 29.66 -21.21
N LEU A 312 -0.32 29.93 -19.90
CA LEU A 312 0.76 29.47 -19.03
C LEU A 312 0.74 27.94 -18.83
N ASP A 313 -0.43 27.34 -18.58
CA ASP A 313 -0.57 25.88 -18.46
C ASP A 313 -0.06 25.19 -19.75
N LEU A 314 -0.38 25.75 -20.92
CA LEU A 314 0.10 25.27 -22.22
C LEU A 314 1.62 25.46 -22.41
N ASN A 315 2.16 26.63 -22.05
CA ASN A 315 3.59 26.89 -22.14
C ASN A 315 4.42 25.91 -21.30
N LEU A 316 3.97 25.57 -20.09
CA LEU A 316 4.66 24.60 -19.22
C LEU A 316 4.72 23.20 -19.85
N LEU A 317 3.66 22.75 -20.50
CA LEU A 317 3.61 21.46 -21.22
C LEU A 317 4.58 21.44 -22.43
N VAL A 318 4.78 22.59 -23.07
CA VAL A 318 5.72 22.76 -24.20
C VAL A 318 7.17 22.88 -23.74
N THR A 319 7.43 23.57 -22.61
CA THR A 319 8.78 23.74 -22.05
C THR A 319 9.34 22.44 -21.46
N TYR A 320 8.56 21.74 -20.64
CA TYR A 320 9.01 20.53 -19.95
C TYR A 320 8.51 19.28 -20.68
N GLN A 321 9.21 18.91 -21.75
CA GLN A 321 8.98 17.67 -22.49
C GLN A 321 9.95 16.58 -22.00
N ILE A 322 9.50 15.33 -21.90
CA ILE A 322 10.36 14.20 -21.53
C ILE A 322 11.46 14.06 -22.61
N PRO A 323 12.76 14.00 -22.23
CA PRO A 323 13.85 13.70 -23.15
C PRO A 323 13.60 12.41 -23.94
N ALA A 324 13.73 12.49 -25.27
CA ALA A 324 13.31 11.41 -26.19
C ALA A 324 14.25 10.19 -26.23
N ALA A 325 15.39 10.23 -25.52
CA ALA A 325 16.38 9.17 -25.50
C ALA A 325 16.87 8.90 -24.07
N ALA A 326 17.07 7.63 -23.71
CA ALA A 326 17.29 7.22 -22.32
C ALA A 326 18.65 7.68 -21.75
N ASP A 327 19.66 7.86 -22.60
CA ASP A 327 20.96 8.45 -22.26
C ASP A 327 20.85 9.90 -21.78
N GLN A 328 19.78 10.60 -22.16
CA GLN A 328 19.47 11.97 -21.71
C GLN A 328 18.71 11.99 -20.37
N LEU A 329 18.15 10.85 -19.93
CA LEU A 329 17.49 10.70 -18.62
C LEU A 329 18.47 10.23 -17.53
N PHE A 330 19.35 9.28 -17.86
CA PHE A 330 20.30 8.69 -16.91
C PHE A 330 21.61 9.48 -16.84
N THR A 331 21.52 10.81 -16.64
CA THR A 331 22.70 11.68 -16.57
C THR A 331 23.57 11.38 -15.35
N ARG A 332 24.84 11.80 -15.40
CA ARG A 332 25.76 11.67 -14.26
C ARG A 332 25.20 12.28 -12.96
N SER A 333 24.39 13.34 -13.04
CA SER A 333 23.82 14.00 -11.86
C SER A 333 22.92 13.07 -11.04
N VAL A 334 22.22 12.16 -11.72
CA VAL A 334 21.36 11.12 -11.14
C VAL A 334 22.17 9.92 -10.67
N LEU A 335 23.20 9.54 -11.44
CA LEU A 335 24.07 8.39 -11.14
C LEU A 335 24.95 8.62 -9.90
N ASP A 336 25.38 9.86 -9.64
CA ASP A 336 26.09 10.25 -8.43
C ASP A 336 25.20 10.03 -7.18
N LYS A 337 25.63 9.18 -6.23
CA LYS A 337 24.83 8.86 -5.02
C LYS A 337 24.54 10.09 -4.16
N VAL A 338 25.51 10.99 -3.99
CA VAL A 338 25.44 12.13 -3.06
C VAL A 338 24.77 13.36 -3.70
N LEU A 339 23.75 13.90 -3.05
CA LEU A 339 23.12 15.17 -3.41
C LEU A 339 23.95 16.35 -2.88
N ASN A 340 24.18 17.37 -3.70
CA ASN A 340 24.90 18.59 -3.34
C ASN A 340 24.38 19.81 -4.14
N ARG A 341 24.77 21.03 -3.73
CA ARG A 341 24.28 22.29 -4.34
C ARG A 341 24.49 22.41 -5.86
N HIS A 342 25.46 21.69 -6.45
CA HIS A 342 25.77 21.78 -7.89
C HIS A 342 25.02 20.74 -8.74
N ASN A 343 24.65 19.58 -8.18
CA ASN A 343 23.83 18.59 -8.89
C ASN A 343 22.33 18.66 -8.52
N TYR A 344 21.94 19.58 -7.64
CA TYR A 344 20.59 19.69 -7.10
C TYR A 344 19.50 19.80 -8.18
N HIS A 345 19.54 20.86 -9.01
CA HIS A 345 18.54 21.10 -10.05
C HIS A 345 18.51 19.96 -11.07
N SER A 346 19.65 19.64 -11.70
CA SER A 346 19.72 18.60 -12.73
C SER A 346 19.23 17.24 -12.23
N ARG A 347 19.67 16.79 -11.05
CA ARG A 347 19.20 15.54 -10.47
C ARG A 347 17.70 15.53 -10.22
N PHE A 348 17.11 16.63 -9.73
CA PHE A 348 15.66 16.67 -9.49
C PHE A 348 14.83 16.82 -10.77
N HIS A 349 15.31 17.52 -11.81
CA HIS A 349 14.64 17.51 -13.12
C HIS A 349 14.67 16.11 -13.75
N ASP A 350 15.84 15.46 -13.81
CA ASP A 350 15.96 14.12 -14.38
C ASP A 350 15.12 13.09 -13.61
N LEU A 351 15.07 13.19 -12.27
CA LEU A 351 14.20 12.34 -11.43
C LEU A 351 12.71 12.57 -11.67
N LEU A 352 12.27 13.81 -11.91
CA LEU A 352 10.88 14.10 -12.28
C LEU A 352 10.51 13.52 -13.65
N TYR A 353 11.41 13.57 -14.64
CA TYR A 353 11.17 12.92 -15.95
C TYR A 353 11.15 11.40 -15.85
N ILE A 354 12.02 10.80 -15.03
CA ILE A 354 12.03 9.35 -14.75
C ILE A 354 10.74 8.92 -14.05
N GLU A 355 10.24 9.72 -13.11
CA GLU A 355 8.97 9.49 -12.42
C GLU A 355 7.77 9.65 -13.37
N GLU A 356 7.76 10.67 -14.24
CA GLU A 356 6.72 10.84 -15.25
C GLU A 356 6.67 9.64 -16.21
N ASN A 357 7.83 9.12 -16.63
CA ASN A 357 7.92 7.94 -17.49
C ASN A 357 7.42 6.67 -16.78
N ALA A 358 7.73 6.50 -15.49
CA ALA A 358 7.22 5.36 -14.70
C ALA A 358 5.69 5.41 -14.54
N GLN A 359 5.12 6.56 -14.17
CA GLN A 359 3.67 6.74 -14.11
C GLN A 359 3.01 6.50 -15.47
N ASN A 360 3.65 6.89 -16.56
CA ASN A 360 3.19 6.60 -17.93
C ASN A 360 3.29 5.11 -18.31
N LYS A 361 4.33 4.37 -17.88
CA LYS A 361 4.42 2.91 -18.04
C LYS A 361 3.27 2.24 -17.28
N ASP A 362 3.05 2.62 -16.03
CA ASP A 362 1.99 2.04 -15.18
C ASP A 362 0.57 2.30 -15.69
N ILE A 363 0.25 3.53 -16.11
CA ILE A 363 -1.07 3.86 -16.69
C ILE A 363 -1.30 3.05 -17.99
N SER A 364 -0.27 2.84 -18.81
CA SER A 364 -0.39 2.09 -20.07
C SER A 364 -0.77 0.60 -19.89
N LYS A 365 -0.56 0.02 -18.69
CA LYS A 365 -1.03 -1.33 -18.33
C LYS A 365 -2.57 -1.44 -18.37
N PHE A 366 -3.29 -0.33 -18.35
CA PHE A 366 -4.75 -0.23 -18.29
C PHE A 366 -5.39 0.27 -19.59
N ASN A 367 -4.71 0.16 -20.73
CA ASN A 367 -5.35 0.36 -22.04
C ASN A 367 -6.40 -0.75 -22.27
N ILE A 368 -7.68 -0.36 -22.38
CA ILE A 368 -8.82 -1.29 -22.34
C ILE A 368 -9.79 -1.06 -23.49
N LYS A 369 -10.62 -2.07 -23.74
CA LYS A 369 -11.80 -1.97 -24.61
C LYS A 369 -13.03 -1.86 -23.73
N ALA A 370 -13.85 -0.85 -23.99
CA ALA A 370 -14.95 -0.45 -23.12
C ALA A 370 -16.17 -0.03 -23.95
N ASN A 371 -17.34 -0.14 -23.33
CA ASN A 371 -18.58 0.37 -23.89
C ASN A 371 -18.91 1.70 -23.21
N LEU A 372 -19.03 2.78 -24.00
CA LEU A 372 -19.39 4.10 -23.51
C LEU A 372 -20.88 4.36 -23.73
N HIS A 373 -21.62 4.61 -22.65
CA HIS A 373 -23.03 5.01 -22.71
C HIS A 373 -23.14 6.53 -22.90
N ILE A 374 -23.72 6.98 -24.02
CA ILE A 374 -23.73 8.40 -24.42
C ILE A 374 -24.94 9.14 -23.83
N MET A 375 -24.70 10.29 -23.18
CA MET A 375 -25.69 11.03 -22.39
C MET A 375 -25.70 12.54 -22.70
N THR A 376 -26.86 13.20 -22.57
CA THR A 376 -27.03 14.66 -22.70
C THR A 376 -26.88 15.43 -21.39
N SER A 377 -27.02 14.74 -20.26
CA SER A 377 -26.92 15.30 -18.92
C SER A 377 -26.65 14.21 -17.88
N TYR A 378 -26.12 14.59 -16.72
CA TYR A 378 -25.99 13.71 -15.56
C TYR A 378 -26.32 14.47 -14.26
N ALA A 379 -26.80 13.75 -13.25
CA ALA A 379 -27.03 14.30 -11.92
C ALA A 379 -25.71 14.38 -11.15
N VAL A 380 -25.38 15.54 -10.60
CA VAL A 380 -24.10 15.76 -9.89
C VAL A 380 -24.15 15.04 -8.53
N PRO A 381 -23.20 14.13 -8.23
CA PRO A 381 -23.13 13.47 -6.94
C PRO A 381 -23.14 14.46 -5.77
N GLY A 382 -23.94 14.18 -4.73
CA GLY A 382 -24.01 15.00 -3.52
C GLY A 382 -24.82 16.30 -3.61
N ASN A 383 -25.38 16.69 -4.77
CA ASN A 383 -26.35 17.80 -4.86
C ASN A 383 -27.72 17.29 -5.34
N LEU A 384 -28.67 17.11 -4.40
CA LEU A 384 -30.05 16.80 -4.76
C LEU A 384 -30.63 17.93 -5.63
N GLY A 385 -31.02 17.59 -6.86
CA GLY A 385 -31.63 18.50 -7.83
C GLY A 385 -30.68 19.25 -8.78
N ALA A 386 -29.35 19.02 -8.73
CA ALA A 386 -28.41 19.64 -9.66
C ALA A 386 -28.01 18.69 -10.80
N ALA A 387 -28.52 18.89 -12.00
CA ALA A 387 -28.05 18.22 -13.21
C ALA A 387 -27.08 19.12 -14.00
N ARG A 388 -25.97 18.57 -14.52
CA ARG A 388 -25.18 19.23 -15.56
C ARG A 388 -25.75 18.83 -16.92
N HIS A 389 -26.08 19.83 -17.74
CA HIS A 389 -26.49 19.65 -19.14
C HIS A 389 -25.35 20.10 -20.05
N VAL A 390 -25.13 19.37 -21.14
CA VAL A 390 -24.09 19.74 -22.12
C VAL A 390 -24.56 20.92 -22.99
N GLN A 391 -23.62 21.76 -23.42
CA GLN A 391 -23.86 22.88 -24.33
C GLN A 391 -23.12 22.68 -25.67
N ASN A 392 -23.57 23.40 -26.70
CA ASN A 392 -22.87 23.56 -27.99
C ASN A 392 -22.52 22.26 -28.75
N GLY A 393 -23.38 21.25 -28.67
CA GLY A 393 -23.27 20.02 -29.48
C GLY A 393 -22.19 19.02 -29.02
N GLN A 394 -21.57 19.25 -27.87
CA GLN A 394 -20.82 18.22 -27.12
C GLN A 394 -21.81 17.18 -26.52
N LEU A 395 -21.30 16.03 -26.08
CA LEU A 395 -22.06 15.02 -25.31
C LEU A 395 -21.22 14.52 -24.12
N PHE A 396 -21.89 13.94 -23.11
CA PHE A 396 -21.23 13.15 -22.08
C PHE A 396 -21.17 11.67 -22.50
N ALA A 397 -20.20 10.95 -21.94
CA ALA A 397 -20.08 9.51 -22.08
C ALA A 397 -19.77 8.89 -20.71
N CYS A 398 -20.59 7.94 -20.29
CA CYS A 398 -20.39 7.19 -19.06
C CYS A 398 -19.61 5.90 -19.35
N PHE A 399 -18.47 5.74 -18.69
CA PHE A 399 -17.66 4.52 -18.68
C PHE A 399 -17.89 3.81 -17.34
N LEU A 400 -18.47 2.61 -17.35
CA LEU A 400 -18.68 1.80 -16.15
C LEU A 400 -17.37 1.14 -15.71
N LEU A 401 -16.99 1.35 -14.46
CA LEU A 401 -15.77 0.80 -13.87
C LEU A 401 -15.98 -0.63 -13.34
N SER A 402 -17.23 -1.02 -13.06
CA SER A 402 -17.63 -2.32 -12.50
C SER A 402 -17.11 -3.55 -13.25
N ASP A 403 -16.85 -3.39 -14.54
CA ASP A 403 -16.47 -4.49 -15.44
C ASP A 403 -14.95 -4.51 -15.68
N THR A 404 -14.17 -3.72 -14.92
CA THR A 404 -12.76 -3.42 -15.22
C THR A 404 -11.82 -3.44 -14.03
N VAL A 405 -10.57 -3.85 -14.30
CA VAL A 405 -9.49 -4.08 -13.32
C VAL A 405 -9.04 -2.81 -12.55
N ILE A 406 -9.55 -1.63 -12.90
CA ILE A 406 -9.14 -0.32 -12.38
C ILE A 406 -9.69 -0.13 -10.95
N THR A 407 -8.80 -0.08 -9.95
CA THR A 407 -9.16 0.10 -8.53
C THR A 407 -8.20 1.02 -7.80
N LYS A 408 -8.66 1.71 -6.76
CA LYS A 408 -7.81 2.53 -5.86
C LYS A 408 -6.85 1.72 -4.98
N ASP A 409 -6.82 0.40 -5.14
CA ASP A 409 -6.05 -0.51 -4.28
C ASP A 409 -4.71 -0.92 -4.93
N THR A 410 -4.54 -0.71 -6.24
CA THR A 410 -3.25 -0.87 -6.93
C THR A 410 -2.61 0.50 -7.20
N ALA A 411 -1.28 0.56 -7.28
CA ALA A 411 -0.56 1.79 -7.60
C ALA A 411 -1.04 2.43 -8.92
N ALA A 412 -1.05 1.67 -10.00
CA ALA A 412 -1.50 2.14 -11.30
C ALA A 412 -3.01 2.49 -11.36
N GLY A 413 -3.87 1.79 -10.59
CA GLY A 413 -5.28 2.15 -10.49
C GLY A 413 -5.53 3.43 -9.66
N ARG A 414 -4.68 3.71 -8.64
CA ARG A 414 -4.63 5.04 -7.99
C ARG A 414 -4.27 6.13 -9.00
N LEU A 415 -3.24 5.93 -9.83
CA LEU A 415 -2.88 6.87 -10.91
C LEU A 415 -4.06 7.17 -11.86
N VAL A 416 -4.77 6.15 -12.33
CA VAL A 416 -5.94 6.34 -13.22
C VAL A 416 -7.07 7.10 -12.53
N MET A 417 -7.32 6.87 -11.23
CA MET A 417 -8.41 7.53 -10.51
C MET A 417 -8.06 8.93 -9.97
N GLU A 418 -6.78 9.30 -9.89
CA GLU A 418 -6.33 10.53 -9.22
C GLU A 418 -5.49 11.47 -10.09
N LYS A 419 -4.74 10.94 -11.06
CA LYS A 419 -3.78 11.70 -11.88
C LYS A 419 -4.13 11.75 -13.37
N VAL A 420 -5.13 11.01 -13.86
CA VAL A 420 -5.57 11.06 -15.27
C VAL A 420 -6.67 12.11 -15.48
N THR A 421 -6.44 13.10 -16.34
CA THR A 421 -7.40 14.18 -16.65
C THR A 421 -8.10 14.05 -17.99
N SER A 422 -7.52 13.32 -18.95
CA SER A 422 -8.15 13.04 -20.24
C SER A 422 -7.89 11.61 -20.71
N VAL A 423 -8.71 11.16 -21.65
CA VAL A 423 -8.67 9.81 -22.22
C VAL A 423 -8.71 9.94 -23.73
N LEU A 424 -7.79 9.29 -24.42
CA LEU A 424 -7.86 9.10 -25.86
C LEU A 424 -8.79 7.95 -26.17
N LEU A 425 -9.71 8.14 -27.11
CA LEU A 425 -10.72 7.16 -27.52
C LEU A 425 -10.64 6.87 -29.03
N MET A 426 -10.74 5.59 -29.37
CA MET A 426 -10.74 5.11 -30.76
C MET A 426 -11.93 4.15 -30.97
N PRO A 427 -12.83 4.39 -31.94
CA PRO A 427 -14.01 3.56 -32.14
C PRO A 427 -13.64 2.16 -32.67
N LEU A 428 -14.17 1.11 -32.05
CA LEU A 428 -13.97 -0.28 -32.48
C LEU A 428 -14.82 -0.60 -33.71
N SER A 429 -14.41 -0.03 -34.84
CA SER A 429 -15.05 -0.25 -36.14
C SER A 429 -14.99 -1.72 -36.53
N LYS A 430 -16.15 -2.40 -36.56
CA LYS A 430 -16.27 -3.76 -37.10
C LYS A 430 -15.73 -3.78 -38.53
N LYS A 431 -14.60 -4.47 -38.75
CA LYS A 431 -13.82 -4.47 -39.99
C LYS A 431 -14.63 -4.99 -41.20
N ARG A 432 -15.43 -4.13 -41.81
CA ARG A 432 -15.95 -4.30 -43.18
C ARG A 432 -14.86 -3.83 -44.14
N GLY A 433 -14.44 -4.72 -45.03
CA GLY A 433 -13.37 -4.44 -45.99
C GLY A 433 -13.76 -3.37 -47.02
N LEU A 434 -13.46 -2.12 -46.71
CA LEU A 434 -13.41 -1.00 -47.64
C LEU A 434 -11.99 -0.43 -47.57
N GLY A 435 -11.36 -0.25 -48.73
CA GLY A 435 -9.93 0.03 -48.80
C GLY A 435 -9.54 1.34 -48.12
N LEU A 436 -8.69 1.26 -47.10
CA LEU A 436 -7.97 2.43 -46.59
C LEU A 436 -7.07 2.97 -47.69
N SER A 437 -7.28 4.23 -48.07
CA SER A 437 -6.36 4.95 -48.95
C SER A 437 -5.00 5.11 -48.25
N GLN A 438 -3.92 4.85 -48.98
CA GLN A 438 -2.56 4.98 -48.46
C GLN A 438 -2.27 6.47 -48.16
N GLY A 439 -2.24 6.83 -46.87
CA GLY A 439 -1.83 8.17 -46.43
C GLY A 439 -2.41 8.62 -45.08
N ASN A 440 -3.68 8.34 -44.80
CA ASN A 440 -4.33 8.84 -43.60
C ASN A 440 -4.05 7.96 -42.38
N LYS A 441 -3.45 8.55 -41.33
CA LYS A 441 -3.40 7.97 -39.98
C LYS A 441 -4.82 7.79 -39.44
N GLU A 442 -5.04 6.77 -38.62
CA GLU A 442 -6.32 6.61 -37.91
C GLU A 442 -6.53 7.77 -36.93
N LYS A 443 -7.72 8.38 -36.97
CA LYS A 443 -8.15 9.41 -36.01
C LYS A 443 -8.39 8.79 -34.64
N VAL A 444 -7.92 9.48 -33.61
CA VAL A 444 -8.16 9.20 -32.19
C VAL A 444 -8.59 10.52 -31.56
N TYR A 445 -9.65 10.52 -30.77
CA TYR A 445 -10.23 11.74 -30.18
C TYR A 445 -9.89 11.83 -28.70
N GLU A 446 -9.65 13.02 -28.20
CA GLU A 446 -9.55 13.25 -26.76
C GLU A 446 -10.92 13.52 -26.14
N ALA A 447 -11.14 12.97 -24.94
CA ALA A 447 -12.24 13.29 -24.05
C ALA A 447 -11.71 13.68 -22.67
N LEU A 448 -12.29 14.71 -22.06
CA LEU A 448 -11.90 15.15 -20.71
C LEU A 448 -12.65 14.35 -19.64
N VAL A 449 -11.99 14.04 -18.52
CA VAL A 449 -12.64 13.42 -17.35
C VAL A 449 -13.32 14.52 -16.54
N GLU A 450 -14.64 14.65 -16.70
CA GLU A 450 -15.48 15.68 -16.07
C GLU A 450 -15.79 15.33 -14.60
N ASP A 451 -16.02 14.05 -14.29
CA ASP A 451 -16.30 13.55 -12.93
C ASP A 451 -15.89 12.07 -12.77
N ARG A 452 -15.68 11.61 -11.52
CA ARG A 452 -15.29 10.23 -11.16
C ARG A 452 -16.10 9.77 -9.96
N THR A 453 -17.00 8.80 -10.16
CA THR A 453 -17.71 8.14 -9.06
C THR A 453 -16.96 6.87 -8.62
N ARG A 454 -17.55 6.07 -7.73
CA ARG A 454 -17.02 4.75 -7.35
C ARG A 454 -17.31 3.66 -8.41
N GLU A 455 -18.30 3.88 -9.27
CA GLU A 455 -18.85 2.87 -10.18
C GLU A 455 -18.71 3.27 -11.66
N CYS A 456 -18.47 4.55 -11.95
CA CYS A 456 -18.27 5.06 -13.31
C CYS A 456 -17.33 6.28 -13.38
N MET A 457 -16.72 6.44 -14.55
CA MET A 457 -16.00 7.65 -14.96
C MET A 457 -16.85 8.40 -15.99
N LEU A 458 -17.06 9.71 -15.79
CA LEU A 458 -17.85 10.54 -16.68
C LEU A 458 -16.91 11.36 -17.58
N LEU A 459 -16.95 11.05 -18.86
CA LEU A 459 -16.16 11.68 -19.91
C LEU A 459 -16.99 12.73 -20.64
N ARG A 460 -16.34 13.79 -21.12
CA ARG A 460 -16.92 14.83 -21.96
C ARG A 460 -16.31 14.78 -23.35
N LEU A 461 -17.16 14.58 -24.36
CA LEU A 461 -16.77 14.41 -25.75
C LEU A 461 -16.81 15.73 -26.52
N SER A 462 -15.82 15.97 -27.38
CA SER A 462 -15.77 17.18 -28.19
C SER A 462 -16.86 17.19 -29.25
N LYS A 463 -17.26 18.38 -29.73
CA LYS A 463 -18.26 18.50 -30.79
C LYS A 463 -17.81 17.76 -32.07
N GLU A 464 -16.54 17.91 -32.45
CA GLU A 464 -15.95 17.19 -33.60
C GLU A 464 -16.04 15.67 -33.41
N CYS A 465 -15.71 15.16 -32.21
CA CYS A 465 -15.86 13.74 -31.88
C CYS A 465 -17.32 13.26 -32.03
N CYS A 466 -18.30 14.05 -31.57
CA CYS A 466 -19.71 13.70 -31.69
C CYS A 466 -20.21 13.71 -33.15
N GLU A 467 -19.74 14.67 -33.97
CA GLU A 467 -20.12 14.80 -35.39
C GLU A 467 -19.45 13.74 -36.28
N ASP A 468 -18.13 13.53 -36.17
CA ASP A 468 -17.39 12.53 -36.97
C ASP A 468 -17.84 11.09 -36.65
N LEU A 469 -18.02 10.76 -35.36
CA LEU A 469 -18.50 9.44 -34.94
C LEU A 469 -20.03 9.30 -35.01
N LYS A 470 -20.75 10.37 -35.36
CA LYS A 470 -22.22 10.42 -35.50
C LYS A 470 -22.97 9.89 -34.28
N LEU A 471 -22.45 10.25 -33.10
CA LEU A 471 -22.97 9.81 -31.81
C LEU A 471 -24.39 10.32 -31.59
N ARG A 472 -25.17 9.57 -30.81
CA ARG A 472 -26.51 9.95 -30.37
C ARG A 472 -26.66 9.66 -28.88
N PRO A 473 -27.46 10.44 -28.14
CA PRO A 473 -27.85 10.10 -26.78
C PRO A 473 -28.48 8.71 -26.68
N GLU A 474 -28.41 8.13 -25.48
CA GLU A 474 -29.05 6.86 -25.10
C GLU A 474 -28.61 5.69 -26.00
N ARG A 475 -27.34 5.70 -26.38
CA ARG A 475 -26.69 4.64 -27.16
C ARG A 475 -25.31 4.32 -26.61
N ASP A 476 -24.93 3.07 -26.78
CA ASP A 476 -23.60 2.57 -26.43
C ASP A 476 -22.69 2.54 -27.67
N ILE A 477 -21.41 2.81 -27.46
CA ILE A 477 -20.36 2.64 -28.48
C ILE A 477 -19.18 1.84 -27.92
N GLU A 478 -18.78 0.79 -28.64
CA GLU A 478 -17.57 0.01 -28.38
C GLU A 478 -16.34 0.85 -28.78
N VAL A 479 -15.44 1.11 -27.84
CA VAL A 479 -14.20 1.89 -28.05
C VAL A 479 -13.00 1.20 -27.42
N GLU A 480 -11.80 1.50 -27.92
CA GLU A 480 -10.55 1.31 -27.18
C GLU A 480 -10.20 2.65 -26.50
N LEU A 481 -9.78 2.59 -25.23
CA LEU A 481 -9.44 3.73 -24.38
C LEU A 481 -7.96 3.67 -23.97
N GLN A 482 -7.26 4.80 -24.11
CA GLN A 482 -5.92 5.03 -23.56
C GLN A 482 -5.94 6.25 -22.64
N PHE A 483 -5.80 6.01 -21.35
CA PHE A 483 -5.73 7.04 -20.31
C PHE A 483 -4.48 7.93 -20.45
N GLN A 484 -4.61 9.24 -20.24
CA GLN A 484 -3.49 10.19 -20.30
C GLN A 484 -3.17 10.79 -18.92
N LEU A 485 -1.90 10.73 -18.54
CA LEU A 485 -1.40 11.35 -17.31
C LEU A 485 -1.54 12.88 -17.38
N ASN A 486 -2.06 13.49 -16.31
CA ASN A 486 -1.97 14.94 -16.12
C ASN A 486 -0.50 15.31 -15.82
N ARG A 487 0.20 15.81 -16.83
CA ARG A 487 1.61 16.22 -16.71
C ARG A 487 1.79 17.50 -15.87
N LEU A 488 0.75 18.35 -15.78
CA LEU A 488 0.87 19.72 -15.22
C LEU A 488 1.50 19.76 -13.82
N PRO A 489 1.15 18.92 -12.82
CA PRO A 489 1.78 18.95 -11.50
C PRO A 489 3.30 18.69 -11.55
N LEU A 490 3.77 17.85 -12.48
CA LEU A 490 5.21 17.56 -12.64
C LEU A 490 5.91 18.71 -13.38
N CYS A 491 5.28 19.29 -14.42
CA CYS A 491 5.76 20.52 -15.07
C CYS A 491 5.82 21.72 -14.08
N GLU A 492 4.90 21.79 -13.12
CA GLU A 492 4.88 22.78 -12.05
C GLU A 492 6.00 22.56 -11.00
N MET A 493 6.36 21.31 -10.73
CA MET A 493 7.55 20.97 -9.92
C MET A 493 8.85 21.35 -10.62
N HIS A 494 8.97 21.13 -11.94
CA HIS A 494 10.11 21.64 -12.72
C HIS A 494 10.18 23.18 -12.68
N LEU A 495 9.05 23.87 -12.88
CA LEU A 495 8.97 25.32 -12.76
C LEU A 495 9.38 25.81 -11.35
N ALA A 496 9.02 25.09 -10.30
CA ALA A 496 9.41 25.43 -8.93
C ALA A 496 10.93 25.31 -8.72
N LEU A 497 11.55 24.26 -9.27
CA LEU A 497 13.01 24.09 -9.27
C LEU A 497 13.69 25.24 -10.04
N ASP A 498 13.22 25.61 -11.24
CA ASP A 498 13.79 26.73 -12.01
C ASP A 498 13.62 28.10 -11.31
N ASN A 499 12.58 28.28 -10.49
CA ASN A 499 12.39 29.50 -9.69
C ASN A 499 13.25 29.52 -8.40
N LEU A 500 13.84 28.40 -7.98
CA LEU A 500 14.67 28.33 -6.78
C LEU A 500 16.07 28.91 -7.03
N LYS A 501 16.15 30.25 -7.03
CA LYS A 501 17.39 31.02 -7.30
C LYS A 501 18.51 30.79 -6.29
N ASP A 502 18.23 30.22 -5.11
CA ASP A 502 19.23 29.95 -4.10
C ASP A 502 19.07 28.56 -3.45
N CYS A 503 19.89 27.61 -3.92
CA CYS A 503 20.02 26.28 -3.35
C CYS A 503 20.42 26.26 -1.85
N SER A 504 20.90 27.37 -1.26
CA SER A 504 21.20 27.39 0.18
C SER A 504 19.94 27.32 1.07
N LEU A 505 18.75 27.63 0.52
CA LEU A 505 17.47 27.48 1.23
C LEU A 505 17.06 26.01 1.45
N VAL A 506 17.47 25.11 0.56
CA VAL A 506 17.19 23.65 0.61
C VAL A 506 18.41 22.81 0.98
N SER A 507 19.60 23.40 0.88
CA SER A 507 20.89 22.81 1.27
C SER A 507 21.67 23.85 2.10
N PRO A 508 21.19 24.19 3.31
CA PRO A 508 21.86 25.17 4.18
C PRO A 508 23.25 24.70 4.61
N ASP A 509 24.11 25.65 4.99
CA ASP A 509 25.30 25.30 5.77
C ASP A 509 24.91 25.30 7.24
N ILE A 510 25.11 24.16 7.89
CA ILE A 510 24.62 23.85 9.23
C ILE A 510 25.76 23.97 10.26
N SER A 511 27.01 24.11 9.80
CA SER A 511 28.23 24.17 10.60
C SER A 511 28.26 25.36 11.58
N SER A 512 27.44 26.38 11.33
CA SER A 512 27.38 27.64 12.08
C SER A 512 26.36 27.68 13.22
N LEU A 513 25.54 26.63 13.43
CA LEU A 513 24.38 26.69 14.33
C LEU A 513 24.68 26.42 15.82
N LEU A 514 25.91 26.02 16.16
CA LEU A 514 26.25 25.38 17.44
C LEU A 514 26.23 26.28 18.70
N SER A 515 25.82 27.56 18.59
CA SER A 515 26.07 28.56 19.65
C SER A 515 24.98 29.64 19.84
N LEU A 516 23.72 29.42 19.42
CA LEU A 516 22.66 30.44 19.55
C LEU A 516 21.77 30.23 20.80
N ASN A 517 22.23 30.72 21.94
CA ASN A 517 21.40 30.93 23.13
C ASN A 517 20.45 32.12 22.90
N LEU A 518 19.24 31.84 22.41
CA LEU A 518 18.19 32.84 22.24
C LEU A 518 17.35 32.94 23.53
N GLU A 519 17.39 34.11 24.19
CA GLU A 519 16.47 34.42 25.29
C GLU A 519 15.08 34.75 24.73
N TRP A 520 14.05 34.09 25.25
CA TRP A 520 12.69 34.15 24.72
C TRP A 520 11.80 35.14 25.51
N GLU A 521 11.08 36.02 24.83
CA GLU A 521 10.12 36.95 25.45
C GLU A 521 9.03 36.17 26.25
N GLU A 522 8.73 36.58 27.49
CA GLU A 522 7.70 35.99 28.38
C GLU A 522 6.24 36.12 27.87
N LEU A 523 6.05 36.60 26.64
CA LEU A 523 4.78 37.05 26.04
C LEU A 523 4.13 36.02 25.09
N LEU A 524 4.55 34.75 25.17
CA LEU A 524 3.96 33.60 24.47
C LEU A 524 2.76 33.01 25.26
N ASP A 525 1.91 32.22 24.58
CA ASP A 525 0.74 31.60 25.21
C ASP A 525 1.16 30.58 26.30
N PRO A 526 0.69 30.70 27.56
CA PRO A 526 1.15 29.86 28.67
C PRO A 526 0.73 28.39 28.55
N ARG A 527 -0.15 28.05 27.60
CA ARG A 527 -0.53 26.67 27.28
C ARG A 527 0.51 25.93 26.44
N LEU A 528 1.47 26.65 25.83
CA LEU A 528 2.58 26.03 25.11
C LEU A 528 3.52 25.33 26.09
N ASN A 529 3.95 24.10 25.79
CA ASN A 529 5.01 23.42 26.54
C ASN A 529 6.41 24.02 26.26
N CYS A 530 7.47 23.49 26.89
CA CYS A 530 8.82 24.02 26.73
C CYS A 530 9.35 23.95 25.29
N ARG A 531 9.19 22.81 24.60
CA ARG A 531 9.62 22.62 23.20
C ARG A 531 8.75 23.43 22.23
N GLN A 532 7.46 23.56 22.50
CA GLN A 532 6.57 24.44 21.71
C GLN A 532 6.95 25.92 21.87
N ARG A 533 7.38 26.36 23.07
CA ARG A 533 7.93 27.72 23.29
C ARG A 533 9.26 27.94 22.59
N GLU A 534 10.16 26.97 22.62
CA GLU A 534 11.43 26.97 21.88
C GLU A 534 11.20 27.11 20.37
N ALA A 535 10.29 26.32 19.79
CA ALA A 535 9.90 26.45 18.38
C ALA A 535 9.27 27.82 18.06
N ALA A 536 8.29 28.27 18.85
CA ALA A 536 7.68 29.59 18.66
C ALA A 536 8.70 30.72 18.80
N GLY A 537 9.69 30.57 19.70
CA GLY A 537 10.84 31.44 19.84
C GLY A 537 11.69 31.49 18.58
N ALA A 538 12.18 30.34 18.09
CA ALA A 538 13.00 30.27 16.88
C ALA A 538 12.29 30.89 15.66
N ILE A 539 10.98 30.68 15.54
CA ILE A 539 10.14 31.27 14.48
C ILE A 539 10.02 32.80 14.64
N THR A 540 9.94 33.32 15.87
CA THR A 540 9.73 34.75 16.16
C THR A 540 11.01 35.57 16.36
N ALA A 541 12.18 34.92 16.36
CA ALA A 541 13.49 35.51 16.61
C ALA A 541 13.80 36.71 15.69
N PRO A 542 14.66 37.67 16.10
CA PRO A 542 15.04 38.80 15.25
C PRO A 542 15.58 38.40 13.88
N ALA A 543 15.35 39.25 12.87
CA ALA A 543 15.84 39.06 11.50
C ALA A 543 17.36 39.26 11.35
N THR A 544 18.04 39.75 12.41
CA THR A 544 19.51 39.77 12.51
C THR A 544 20.11 38.37 12.63
N PHE A 545 19.33 37.38 13.07
CA PHE A 545 19.73 35.98 13.08
C PHE A 545 19.31 35.32 11.78
N LEU A 546 20.26 35.15 10.86
CA LEU A 546 20.12 34.35 9.64
C LEU A 546 20.03 32.85 10.02
N LEU A 547 18.83 32.39 10.33
CA LEU A 547 18.54 30.99 10.64
C LEU A 547 18.24 30.20 9.35
N PRO A 548 18.74 28.97 9.19
CA PRO A 548 18.28 28.05 8.15
C PRO A 548 16.88 27.53 8.47
N PRO A 549 16.22 26.77 7.56
CA PRO A 549 14.85 26.28 7.76
C PRO A 549 14.63 25.63 9.13
N ILE A 550 13.64 26.14 9.86
CA ILE A 550 13.28 25.64 11.20
C ILE A 550 12.42 24.40 11.03
N LEU A 551 12.87 23.27 11.57
CA LEU A 551 12.20 21.99 11.47
C LEU A 551 11.38 21.76 12.75
N LEU A 552 10.06 21.69 12.62
CA LEU A 552 9.12 21.42 13.73
C LEU A 552 8.53 20.02 13.56
N MET A 553 9.23 19.02 14.09
CA MET A 553 8.83 17.63 13.97
C MET A 553 7.93 17.20 15.14
N GLY A 554 7.00 16.29 14.88
CA GLY A 554 6.30 15.58 15.95
C GLY A 554 5.01 14.88 15.49
N PRO A 555 4.60 13.81 16.19
CA PRO A 555 3.39 13.05 15.87
C PRO A 555 2.11 13.88 15.78
N CYS A 556 1.08 13.28 15.19
CA CYS A 556 -0.27 13.81 15.30
C CYS A 556 -0.72 13.86 16.78
N GLY A 557 -1.29 15.00 17.18
CA GLY A 557 -1.69 15.28 18.57
C GLY A 557 -0.65 16.02 19.42
N THR A 558 0.56 16.30 18.92
CA THR A 558 1.62 17.04 19.66
C THR A 558 1.53 18.56 19.59
N GLY A 559 0.57 19.10 18.82
CA GLY A 559 0.31 20.54 18.76
C GLY A 559 1.18 21.34 17.78
N LYS A 560 1.79 20.72 16.75
CA LYS A 560 2.52 21.42 15.67
C LYS A 560 1.76 22.65 15.15
N THR A 561 0.56 22.43 14.62
CA THR A 561 -0.34 23.44 14.06
C THR A 561 -0.71 24.54 15.07
N PHE A 562 -0.94 24.17 16.33
CA PHE A 562 -1.20 25.12 17.42
C PHE A 562 0.03 26.00 17.72
N THR A 563 1.23 25.42 17.67
CA THR A 563 2.51 26.12 17.86
C THR A 563 2.76 27.12 16.73
N LEU A 564 2.52 26.72 15.48
CA LEU A 564 2.55 27.63 14.31
C LEU A 564 1.53 28.77 14.48
N ALA A 565 0.31 28.48 14.92
CA ALA A 565 -0.71 29.50 15.19
C ALA A 565 -0.28 30.52 16.26
N GLN A 566 0.32 30.08 17.38
CA GLN A 566 0.80 31.01 18.41
C GLN A 566 2.03 31.81 17.95
N ALA A 567 2.92 31.22 17.14
CA ALA A 567 4.02 31.96 16.53
C ALA A 567 3.51 33.05 15.57
N ILE A 568 2.53 32.74 14.71
CA ILE A 568 1.85 33.72 13.86
C ILE A 568 1.18 34.82 14.70
N LYS A 569 0.44 34.46 15.76
CA LYS A 569 -0.19 35.42 16.68
C LYS A 569 0.80 36.39 17.31
N HIS A 570 2.02 35.94 17.64
CA HIS A 570 3.07 36.82 18.12
C HIS A 570 3.66 37.70 17.00
N LEU A 571 3.92 37.14 15.82
CA LEU A 571 4.40 37.89 14.64
C LEU A 571 3.41 38.99 14.21
N MET A 572 2.10 38.78 14.34
CA MET A 572 1.05 39.74 13.99
C MET A 572 1.20 41.08 14.73
N LYS A 573 1.68 41.07 15.98
CA LYS A 573 1.97 42.27 16.80
C LYS A 573 3.00 43.21 16.15
N LYS A 574 3.91 42.66 15.33
CA LYS A 574 5.00 43.39 14.67
C LYS A 574 4.53 43.73 13.24
N SER A 575 4.31 45.02 12.93
CA SER A 575 3.56 45.47 11.74
C SER A 575 4.28 45.21 10.40
N ASP A 576 5.60 45.04 10.43
CA ASP A 576 6.45 44.76 9.27
C ASP A 576 6.32 43.32 8.75
N LYS A 577 5.77 42.40 9.55
CA LYS A 577 5.72 40.98 9.19
C LYS A 577 4.61 40.67 8.18
N ARG A 578 5.01 40.01 7.10
CA ARG A 578 4.16 39.37 6.08
C ARG A 578 4.41 37.87 6.09
N ILE A 579 3.34 37.08 6.09
CA ILE A 579 3.38 35.63 6.37
C ILE A 579 2.68 34.87 5.25
N LEU A 580 3.34 33.83 4.74
CA LEU A 580 2.72 32.79 3.92
C LEU A 580 2.56 31.54 4.78
N PHE A 581 1.33 31.03 4.88
CA PHE A 581 1.02 29.73 5.46
C PHE A 581 0.58 28.76 4.36
N CYS A 582 1.25 27.63 4.30
CA CYS A 582 1.03 26.55 3.35
C CYS A 582 0.75 25.24 4.09
N THR A 583 -0.04 24.38 3.48
CA THR A 583 -0.17 22.96 3.87
C THR A 583 -0.51 22.12 2.63
N HIS A 584 -0.43 20.81 2.75
CA HIS A 584 -0.68 19.88 1.66
C HIS A 584 -2.16 19.82 1.26
N SER A 585 -3.08 19.86 2.23
CA SER A 585 -4.53 19.66 2.05
C SER A 585 -5.32 20.97 2.07
N ASP A 586 -6.37 21.07 1.24
CA ASP A 586 -7.33 22.18 1.30
C ASP A 586 -8.07 22.21 2.66
N THR A 587 -8.41 21.02 3.19
CA THR A 587 -9.16 20.86 4.45
C THR A 587 -8.32 21.34 5.63
N ALA A 588 -7.03 20.99 5.67
CA ALA A 588 -6.09 21.45 6.68
C ALA A 588 -5.93 22.98 6.65
N ALA A 589 -5.82 23.59 5.46
CA ALA A 589 -5.74 25.04 5.29
C ALA A 589 -7.02 25.75 5.77
N ASP A 590 -8.19 25.16 5.50
CA ASP A 590 -9.50 25.71 5.85
C ASP A 590 -9.78 25.62 7.34
N SER A 591 -9.48 24.47 7.97
CA SER A 591 -9.50 24.30 9.42
C SER A 591 -8.49 25.22 10.12
N PHE A 592 -7.27 25.36 9.60
CA PHE A 592 -6.27 26.26 10.18
C PHE A 592 -6.75 27.72 10.22
N LEU A 593 -7.27 28.20 9.07
CA LEU A 593 -7.78 29.55 8.96
C LEU A 593 -9.02 29.76 9.85
N LYS A 594 -9.93 28.79 9.91
CA LYS A 594 -11.18 28.89 10.67
C LYS A 594 -10.94 28.81 12.18
N ASP A 595 -10.18 27.82 12.64
CA ASP A 595 -10.12 27.46 14.06
C ASP A 595 -9.00 28.22 14.81
N TYR A 596 -8.04 28.82 14.08
CA TYR A 596 -6.98 29.65 14.68
C TYR A 596 -6.95 31.09 14.17
N LEU A 597 -6.85 31.34 12.85
CA LEU A 597 -6.61 32.70 12.34
C LEU A 597 -7.84 33.62 12.45
N SER A 598 -9.03 33.13 12.11
CA SER A 598 -10.29 33.89 12.15
C SER A 598 -10.58 34.42 13.57
N PRO A 599 -10.52 33.61 14.66
CA PRO A 599 -10.65 34.12 16.03
C PRO A 599 -9.60 35.17 16.42
N ILE A 600 -8.35 35.07 15.94
CA ILE A 600 -7.33 36.07 16.28
C ILE A 600 -7.69 37.43 15.63
N VAL A 601 -8.12 37.43 14.36
CA VAL A 601 -8.51 38.66 13.65
C VAL A 601 -9.87 39.21 14.09
N GLU A 602 -10.79 38.37 14.56
CA GLU A 602 -12.08 38.83 15.13
C GLU A 602 -11.95 39.36 16.58
N HIS A 603 -10.93 38.94 17.34
CA HIS A 603 -10.68 39.44 18.71
C HIS A 603 -9.68 40.59 18.82
N ASP A 604 -8.65 40.64 17.96
CA ASP A 604 -7.59 41.64 18.01
C ASP A 604 -7.93 42.79 17.04
N ALA A 605 -8.23 43.98 17.58
CA ALA A 605 -8.91 45.08 16.86
C ALA A 605 -8.03 45.85 15.86
N SER A 606 -7.34 45.13 14.98
CA SER A 606 -6.36 45.63 14.02
C SER A 606 -6.74 45.27 12.58
N ASP A 607 -6.42 46.12 11.60
CA ASP A 607 -6.75 45.92 10.17
C ASP A 607 -5.84 44.86 9.51
N ILE A 608 -5.83 43.64 10.07
CA ILE A 608 -5.05 42.51 9.58
C ILE A 608 -5.89 41.70 8.61
N ARG A 609 -5.62 41.87 7.32
CA ARG A 609 -6.34 41.17 6.25
C ARG A 609 -5.69 39.82 5.94
N LEU A 610 -6.52 38.77 5.99
CA LEU A 610 -6.19 37.40 5.58
C LEU A 610 -6.66 37.17 4.14
N LEU A 611 -5.94 36.35 3.39
CA LEU A 611 -6.31 35.91 2.03
C LEU A 611 -6.19 34.38 1.92
N ARG A 612 -7.27 33.70 1.51
CA ARG A 612 -7.29 32.27 1.14
C ARG A 612 -7.32 32.11 -0.37
N ILE A 613 -6.33 31.42 -0.91
CA ILE A 613 -6.20 31.13 -2.36
C ILE A 613 -6.63 29.68 -2.60
N TYR A 614 -7.52 29.46 -3.57
CA TYR A 614 -7.88 28.13 -4.10
C TYR A 614 -7.55 28.02 -5.59
N HIS A 615 -7.47 26.79 -6.08
CA HIS A 615 -7.47 26.49 -7.51
C HIS A 615 -8.76 26.96 -8.21
N LYS A 616 -8.64 27.53 -9.43
CA LYS A 616 -9.74 28.09 -10.24
C LYS A 616 -10.99 27.20 -10.32
N ASN A 617 -10.81 25.87 -10.42
CA ASN A 617 -11.89 24.90 -10.61
C ASN A 617 -12.51 24.36 -9.29
N LYS A 618 -12.12 24.86 -8.11
CA LYS A 618 -12.72 24.45 -6.82
C LYS A 618 -14.17 24.94 -6.75
N SER A 619 -15.10 24.05 -6.37
CA SER A 619 -16.51 24.42 -6.20
C SER A 619 -16.70 25.30 -4.95
N VAL A 620 -17.12 26.55 -5.13
CA VAL A 620 -17.39 27.50 -4.02
C VAL A 620 -18.39 26.90 -3.00
N LYS A 621 -19.38 26.14 -3.48
CA LYS A 621 -20.38 25.44 -2.65
C LYS A 621 -19.78 24.39 -1.70
N SER A 622 -18.55 23.92 -1.93
CA SER A 622 -17.87 22.95 -1.06
C SER A 622 -17.13 23.59 0.13
N VAL A 623 -17.01 24.92 0.14
CA VAL A 623 -16.23 25.68 1.14
C VAL A 623 -17.15 26.27 2.20
N GLN A 624 -16.77 26.21 3.47
CA GLN A 624 -17.59 26.74 4.57
C GLN A 624 -17.72 28.28 4.48
N PRO A 625 -18.92 28.87 4.71
CA PRO A 625 -19.14 30.31 4.56
C PRO A 625 -18.19 31.22 5.35
N THR A 626 -17.67 30.77 6.50
CA THR A 626 -16.64 31.49 7.27
C THR A 626 -15.34 31.66 6.47
N VAL A 627 -14.90 30.61 5.77
CA VAL A 627 -13.68 30.61 4.96
C VAL A 627 -13.87 31.43 3.68
N GLN A 628 -15.06 31.36 3.06
CA GLN A 628 -15.40 32.14 1.86
C GLN A 628 -15.20 33.65 2.04
N ARG A 629 -15.34 34.19 3.26
CA ARG A 629 -15.10 35.62 3.59
C ARG A 629 -13.69 36.11 3.25
N TYR A 630 -12.71 35.21 3.26
CA TYR A 630 -11.29 35.51 3.03
C TYR A 630 -10.84 35.13 1.61
N CYS A 631 -11.77 34.73 0.74
CA CYS A 631 -11.50 34.27 -0.62
C CYS A 631 -11.79 35.36 -1.65
N LEU A 632 -11.02 35.38 -2.74
CA LEU A 632 -11.37 36.17 -3.93
C LEU A 632 -12.42 35.41 -4.74
N LEU A 633 -13.63 35.96 -4.80
CA LEU A 633 -14.76 35.41 -5.54
C LEU A 633 -15.13 36.30 -6.74
N ALA A 634 -15.63 35.68 -7.81
CA ALA A 634 -16.18 36.41 -8.94
C ALA A 634 -17.44 37.21 -8.55
N ARG A 635 -17.82 38.24 -9.35
CA ARG A 635 -18.97 39.12 -9.06
C ARG A 635 -20.31 38.40 -8.88
N ASN A 636 -20.44 37.20 -9.44
CA ASN A 636 -21.61 36.33 -9.36
C ASN A 636 -21.48 35.23 -8.28
N GLN A 637 -20.40 35.24 -7.49
CA GLN A 637 -20.05 34.27 -6.44
C GLN A 637 -19.99 32.80 -6.89
N SER A 638 -19.90 32.50 -8.20
CA SER A 638 -19.91 31.12 -8.71
C SER A 638 -18.56 30.43 -8.68
N SER A 639 -17.46 31.20 -8.69
CA SER A 639 -16.09 30.71 -8.87
C SER A 639 -15.08 31.57 -8.12
N PHE A 640 -13.92 30.96 -7.81
CA PHE A 640 -12.76 31.64 -7.26
C PHE A 640 -11.99 32.42 -8.34
N VAL A 641 -11.36 33.52 -7.94
CA VAL A 641 -10.54 34.38 -8.80
C VAL A 641 -9.09 34.28 -8.36
N LEU A 642 -8.17 34.16 -9.32
CA LEU A 642 -6.73 34.12 -9.04
C LEU A 642 -6.25 35.50 -8.55
N PRO A 643 -5.39 35.56 -7.52
CA PRO A 643 -5.00 36.81 -6.89
C PRO A 643 -4.12 37.68 -7.80
N ARG A 644 -4.35 38.99 -7.81
CA ARG A 644 -3.44 39.95 -8.43
C ARG A 644 -2.43 40.47 -7.42
N LYS A 645 -1.35 41.06 -7.90
CA LYS A 645 -0.31 41.75 -7.11
C LYS A 645 -0.90 42.62 -6.00
N GLU A 646 -1.86 43.48 -6.35
CA GLU A 646 -2.52 44.36 -5.38
C GLU A 646 -3.27 43.63 -4.26
N ASP A 647 -3.93 42.51 -4.57
CA ASP A 647 -4.77 41.78 -3.61
C ASP A 647 -3.89 41.12 -2.54
N VAL A 648 -2.73 40.61 -2.96
CA VAL A 648 -1.70 40.09 -2.06
C VAL A 648 -1.03 41.22 -1.27
N LEU A 649 -0.74 42.37 -1.89
CA LEU A 649 -0.14 43.54 -1.22
C LEU A 649 -1.02 44.11 -0.09
N LYS A 650 -2.35 44.07 -0.27
CA LYS A 650 -3.36 44.49 0.72
C LYS A 650 -3.47 43.53 1.92
N CYS A 651 -2.89 42.33 1.86
CA CYS A 651 -2.99 41.30 2.89
C CYS A 651 -1.67 41.10 3.65
N ARG A 652 -1.77 40.77 4.95
CA ARG A 652 -0.61 40.48 5.80
C ARG A 652 -0.32 38.98 5.94
N ILE A 653 -1.37 38.16 5.85
CA ILE A 653 -1.28 36.70 5.94
C ILE A 653 -1.97 36.11 4.71
N VAL A 654 -1.28 35.21 4.02
CA VAL A 654 -1.82 34.43 2.90
C VAL A 654 -1.85 32.96 3.29
N VAL A 655 -2.98 32.30 3.04
CA VAL A 655 -3.22 30.87 3.29
C VAL A 655 -3.49 30.19 1.95
N THR A 656 -2.76 29.11 1.67
CA THR A 656 -2.83 28.39 0.39
C THR A 656 -2.47 26.92 0.57
N THR A 657 -2.83 26.06 -0.40
CA THR A 657 -2.13 24.78 -0.53
C THR A 657 -0.74 25.00 -1.12
N VAL A 658 0.20 24.08 -0.86
CA VAL A 658 1.54 24.07 -1.50
C VAL A 658 1.42 24.14 -3.04
N SER A 659 0.52 23.34 -3.63
CA SER A 659 0.23 23.34 -5.07
C SER A 659 -0.38 24.64 -5.61
N SER A 660 -1.14 25.39 -4.79
CA SER A 660 -1.71 26.68 -5.17
C SER A 660 -0.75 27.86 -4.94
N ALA A 661 0.37 27.66 -4.23
CA ALA A 661 1.36 28.71 -3.99
C ALA A 661 1.99 29.25 -5.29
N LYS A 662 2.01 28.45 -6.38
CA LYS A 662 2.44 28.86 -7.72
C LYS A 662 1.78 30.16 -8.22
N TYR A 663 0.53 30.44 -7.81
CA TYR A 663 -0.19 31.65 -8.20
C TYR A 663 0.43 32.93 -7.61
N LEU A 664 1.19 32.83 -6.51
CA LEU A 664 1.92 33.96 -5.93
C LEU A 664 3.14 34.33 -6.78
N CYS A 665 3.87 33.34 -7.29
CA CYS A 665 4.98 33.56 -8.23
C CYS A 665 4.48 34.22 -9.54
N GLN A 666 3.25 33.91 -9.96
CA GLN A 666 2.60 34.50 -11.13
C GLN A 666 2.07 35.93 -10.89
N ALA A 667 1.98 36.38 -9.64
CA ALA A 667 1.40 37.68 -9.26
C ALA A 667 2.42 38.85 -9.28
N ASP A 668 3.56 38.71 -9.98
CA ASP A 668 4.63 39.73 -10.07
C ASP A 668 5.10 40.26 -8.70
N LEU A 669 5.20 39.35 -7.72
CA LEU A 669 5.75 39.64 -6.40
C LEU A 669 7.27 39.55 -6.43
N GLN A 670 7.94 40.38 -5.62
CA GLN A 670 9.39 40.32 -5.45
C GLN A 670 9.78 39.16 -4.53
N HIS A 671 10.99 38.61 -4.71
CA HIS A 671 11.58 37.71 -3.72
C HIS A 671 11.76 38.43 -2.38
N GLY A 672 11.69 37.69 -1.27
CA GLY A 672 11.74 38.26 0.08
C GLY A 672 10.45 38.96 0.53
N TYR A 673 9.42 39.07 -0.33
CA TYR A 673 8.13 39.70 0.01
C TYR A 673 7.45 39.06 1.23
N PHE A 674 7.57 37.74 1.38
CA PHE A 674 7.17 37.03 2.59
C PHE A 674 8.34 36.95 3.56
N THR A 675 8.22 37.64 4.69
CA THR A 675 9.21 37.61 5.77
C THR A 675 9.30 36.24 6.45
N HIS A 676 8.18 35.49 6.44
CA HIS A 676 8.06 34.16 7.02
C HIS A 676 7.24 33.27 6.08
N ILE A 677 7.71 32.05 5.84
CA ILE A 677 6.99 31.01 5.09
C ILE A 677 6.89 29.77 5.97
N LEU A 678 5.67 29.42 6.36
CA LEU A 678 5.37 28.30 7.25
C LEU A 678 4.64 27.21 6.46
N LEU A 679 5.21 26.01 6.37
CA LEU A 679 4.54 24.83 5.85
C LEU A 679 4.17 23.91 7.01
N ASP A 680 2.88 23.59 7.17
CA ASP A 680 2.45 22.43 7.97
C ASP A 680 2.26 21.20 7.07
N ASP A 681 2.34 20.00 7.66
CA ASP A 681 2.33 18.71 6.95
C ASP A 681 3.39 18.57 5.83
N ALA A 682 4.53 19.24 5.98
CA ALA A 682 5.65 19.25 5.03
C ALA A 682 6.31 17.88 4.79
N SER A 683 5.94 16.83 5.53
CA SER A 683 6.36 15.45 5.26
C SER A 683 5.51 14.72 4.22
N GLN A 684 4.30 15.21 3.92
CA GLN A 684 3.38 14.59 2.97
C GLN A 684 3.69 14.92 1.50
N ALA A 685 4.44 16.00 1.24
CA ALA A 685 4.81 16.47 -0.09
C ALA A 685 6.19 15.96 -0.53
N VAL A 686 6.43 15.78 -1.83
CA VAL A 686 7.82 15.58 -2.31
C VAL A 686 8.62 16.86 -2.15
N GLU A 687 9.95 16.75 -2.18
CA GLU A 687 10.83 17.91 -2.08
C GLU A 687 10.53 18.96 -3.17
N CYS A 688 10.30 18.53 -4.42
CA CYS A 688 9.97 19.44 -5.52
C CYS A 688 8.62 20.17 -5.36
N GLU A 689 7.62 19.55 -4.72
CA GLU A 689 6.35 20.21 -4.36
C GLU A 689 6.60 21.22 -3.24
N THR A 690 7.39 20.86 -2.24
CA THR A 690 7.74 21.74 -1.11
C THR A 690 8.34 23.07 -1.60
N ILE A 691 9.16 23.02 -2.66
CA ILE A 691 9.78 24.19 -3.30
C ILE A 691 8.76 25.13 -3.96
N MET A 692 7.57 24.66 -4.35
CA MET A 692 6.52 25.52 -4.94
C MET A 692 6.11 26.67 -3.98
N ALA A 693 6.15 26.41 -2.68
CA ALA A 693 5.89 27.42 -1.64
C ALA A 693 7.11 28.32 -1.35
N LEU A 694 8.31 27.90 -1.74
CA LEU A 694 9.57 28.63 -1.53
C LEU A 694 9.97 29.52 -2.72
N GLY A 695 9.24 29.50 -3.84
CA GLY A 695 9.58 30.23 -5.06
C GLY A 695 9.72 31.76 -4.93
N LEU A 696 9.17 32.37 -3.87
CA LEU A 696 9.34 33.79 -3.52
C LEU A 696 10.24 34.04 -2.30
N ALA A 697 10.88 33.01 -1.75
CA ALA A 697 11.81 33.15 -0.64
C ALA A 697 13.14 33.79 -1.09
N ASP A 698 13.85 34.38 -0.13
CA ASP A 698 15.27 34.70 -0.22
C ASP A 698 15.98 34.40 1.12
N ARG A 699 17.25 34.83 1.27
CA ARG A 699 18.04 34.60 2.50
C ARG A 699 17.51 35.32 3.74
N THR A 700 16.58 36.25 3.60
CA THR A 700 15.95 37.00 4.70
C THR A 700 14.58 36.42 5.09
N THR A 701 13.97 35.62 4.22
CA THR A 701 12.75 34.86 4.52
C THR A 701 13.05 33.75 5.53
N ARG A 702 12.42 33.79 6.70
CA ARG A 702 12.47 32.68 7.66
C ARG A 702 11.54 31.56 7.24
N ILE A 703 12.11 30.43 6.84
CA ILE A 703 11.40 29.22 6.43
C ILE A 703 11.14 28.34 7.66
N VAL A 704 9.94 27.77 7.76
CA VAL A 704 9.54 26.82 8.80
C VAL A 704 8.87 25.61 8.12
N LEU A 705 9.35 24.40 8.42
CA LEU A 705 8.80 23.15 7.94
C LEU A 705 8.32 22.33 9.14
N ALA A 706 7.00 22.21 9.31
CA ALA A 706 6.39 21.37 10.31
C ALA A 706 5.84 20.08 9.68
N GLY A 707 5.99 18.94 10.36
CA GLY A 707 5.60 17.66 9.79
C GLY A 707 5.90 16.46 10.68
N ASP A 708 5.77 15.27 10.12
CA ASP A 708 6.17 14.02 10.77
C ASP A 708 6.70 13.02 9.72
N PRO A 709 8.03 12.85 9.64
CA PRO A 709 8.66 11.84 8.77
C PRO A 709 8.29 10.39 9.05
N MET A 710 7.60 10.04 10.16
CA MET A 710 7.21 8.65 10.46
C MET A 710 5.76 8.32 10.06
N GLN A 711 5.01 9.28 9.53
CA GLN A 711 3.67 9.07 8.95
C GLN A 711 3.76 8.85 7.42
N LEU A 712 2.62 8.96 6.72
CA LEU A 712 2.56 8.86 5.26
C LEU A 712 3.45 9.90 4.57
N ASN A 713 4.46 9.43 3.83
CA ASN A 713 5.22 10.23 2.85
C ASN A 713 4.47 10.24 1.48
N PRO A 714 4.86 11.11 0.54
CA PRO A 714 4.38 11.07 -0.84
C PRO A 714 4.66 9.73 -1.52
N VAL A 715 3.79 9.34 -2.45
CA VAL A 715 3.96 8.13 -3.29
C VAL A 715 4.81 8.47 -4.53
N VAL A 716 5.91 7.74 -4.70
CA VAL A 716 6.79 7.76 -5.87
C VAL A 716 6.68 6.40 -6.55
N TYR A 717 6.38 6.38 -7.85
CA TYR A 717 6.04 5.18 -8.61
C TYR A 717 7.28 4.54 -9.26
N SER A 718 8.28 5.33 -9.63
CA SER A 718 9.56 4.82 -10.12
C SER A 718 10.39 4.23 -8.97
N GLU A 719 10.62 2.91 -9.02
CA GLU A 719 11.53 2.22 -8.12
C GLU A 719 12.94 2.84 -8.13
N PHE A 720 13.44 3.20 -9.32
CA PHE A 720 14.73 3.88 -9.45
C PHE A 720 14.70 5.28 -8.81
N ALA A 721 13.63 6.07 -8.97
CA ALA A 721 13.55 7.37 -8.30
C ALA A 721 13.42 7.24 -6.77
N ARG A 722 12.78 6.17 -6.30
CA ARG A 722 12.73 5.77 -4.89
C ARG A 722 14.12 5.44 -4.35
N GLU A 723 14.93 4.64 -5.05
CA GLU A 723 16.36 4.39 -4.70
C GLU A 723 17.19 5.67 -4.67
N ARG A 724 16.89 6.64 -5.54
CA ARG A 724 17.55 7.96 -5.58
C ARG A 724 16.97 8.97 -4.57
N ASN A 725 16.14 8.51 -3.63
CA ASN A 725 15.54 9.25 -2.53
C ASN A 725 14.53 10.36 -2.91
N LEU A 726 13.90 10.30 -4.09
CA LEU A 726 12.80 11.22 -4.45
C LEU A 726 11.59 11.09 -3.48
N HIS A 727 11.44 9.91 -2.85
CA HIS A 727 10.39 9.60 -1.89
C HIS A 727 10.62 10.19 -0.48
N ILE A 728 11.75 10.87 -0.27
CA ILE A 728 12.09 11.54 1.00
C ILE A 728 11.67 13.00 0.90
N SER A 729 10.87 13.47 1.86
CA SER A 729 10.41 14.86 1.95
C SER A 729 11.54 15.80 2.40
N LEU A 730 11.43 17.09 2.07
CA LEU A 730 12.45 18.09 2.41
C LEU A 730 12.74 18.13 3.93
N ILE A 731 11.70 17.99 4.75
CA ILE A 731 11.82 17.93 6.22
C ILE A 731 12.53 16.65 6.68
N GLU A 732 12.26 15.48 6.08
CA GLU A 732 12.95 14.23 6.42
C GLU A 732 14.43 14.26 5.99
N ARG A 733 14.75 14.88 4.84
CA ARG A 733 16.14 15.05 4.39
C ARG A 733 16.91 16.07 5.22
N LEU A 734 16.33 17.23 5.51
CA LEU A 734 17.00 18.25 6.33
C LEU A 734 17.21 17.76 7.77
N SER A 735 16.25 17.03 8.35
CA SER A 735 16.36 16.48 9.71
C SER A 735 17.59 15.57 9.89
N GLN A 736 18.03 14.87 8.85
CA GLN A 736 19.23 14.02 8.87
C GLN A 736 20.55 14.81 8.81
N LEU A 737 20.52 16.10 8.46
CA LEU A 737 21.70 16.96 8.35
C LEU A 737 21.92 17.85 9.58
N TYR A 738 20.93 17.98 10.46
CA TYR A 738 20.98 18.89 11.60
C TYR A 738 21.54 18.18 12.85
N PRO A 739 22.44 18.83 13.62
CA PRO A 739 22.81 18.39 14.96
C PRO A 739 21.57 18.26 15.87
N ALA A 740 21.57 17.25 16.73
CA ALA A 740 20.46 16.98 17.66
C ALA A 740 20.16 18.13 18.63
N ASP A 741 21.16 18.96 18.94
CA ASP A 741 21.07 20.11 19.84
C ASP A 741 20.83 21.45 19.10
N SER A 742 20.45 21.41 17.82
CA SER A 742 20.19 22.61 17.03
C SER A 742 18.89 23.31 17.44
N CYS A 743 18.95 24.61 17.75
CA CYS A 743 17.76 25.43 18.02
C CYS A 743 16.76 25.52 16.85
N CYS A 744 17.17 25.08 15.64
CA CYS A 744 16.30 24.96 14.46
C CYS A 744 15.81 23.52 14.22
N HIS A 745 16.06 22.56 15.12
CA HIS A 745 15.57 21.17 15.06
C HIS A 745 14.73 20.86 16.31
N VAL A 746 13.45 21.24 16.28
CA VAL A 746 12.57 21.10 17.45
C VAL A 746 11.64 19.91 17.28
N SER A 747 11.82 18.90 18.14
CA SER A 747 10.99 17.71 18.19
C SER A 747 10.00 17.77 19.35
N LEU A 748 8.70 17.65 19.06
CA LEU A 748 7.62 17.67 20.05
C LEU A 748 7.29 16.24 20.53
N SER A 749 7.45 16.00 21.82
CA SER A 749 7.22 14.69 22.47
C SER A 749 5.87 14.56 23.19
N GLU A 750 5.38 15.63 23.82
CA GLU A 750 4.10 15.64 24.54
C GLU A 750 2.91 15.53 23.58
N GLN A 751 2.03 14.53 23.78
CA GLN A 751 0.90 14.22 22.91
C GLN A 751 -0.43 14.35 23.68
N TYR A 752 -1.35 15.19 23.17
CA TYR A 752 -2.55 15.64 23.87
C TYR A 752 -3.87 15.03 23.34
N ARG A 753 -3.81 14.06 22.41
CA ARG A 753 -4.97 13.47 21.71
C ARG A 753 -5.34 12.06 22.19
N SER A 754 -4.38 11.25 22.61
CA SER A 754 -4.56 9.79 22.70
C SER A 754 -4.24 9.23 24.09
N HIS A 755 -4.90 8.13 24.44
CA HIS A 755 -4.71 7.43 25.72
C HIS A 755 -3.26 6.92 25.87
N GLU A 756 -2.77 6.89 27.11
CA GLU A 756 -1.40 6.51 27.49
C GLU A 756 -0.92 5.21 26.82
N ALA A 757 -1.63 4.08 26.97
CA ALA A 757 -1.28 2.82 26.32
C ALA A 757 -1.10 2.90 24.79
N ILE A 758 -1.90 3.70 24.07
CA ILE A 758 -1.78 3.89 22.62
C ILE A 758 -0.49 4.66 22.29
N ILE A 759 -0.16 5.67 23.10
CA ILE A 759 1.06 6.47 22.93
C ILE A 759 2.30 5.72 23.39
N SER A 760 2.24 4.92 24.46
CA SER A 760 3.34 4.05 24.89
C SER A 760 3.73 3.10 23.76
N LEU A 761 2.76 2.43 23.12
CA LEU A 761 3.01 1.56 21.99
C LEU A 761 3.56 2.33 20.78
N ALA A 762 2.94 3.45 20.38
CA ALA A 762 3.45 4.24 19.26
C ALA A 762 4.88 4.77 19.52
N SER A 763 5.15 5.20 20.75
CA SER A 763 6.45 5.69 21.23
C SER A 763 7.53 4.61 21.10
N GLU A 764 7.24 3.40 21.57
CA GLU A 764 8.12 2.23 21.45
C GLU A 764 8.42 1.88 19.98
N LEU A 765 7.37 1.76 19.15
CA LEU A 765 7.48 1.26 17.77
C LEU A 765 8.09 2.25 16.76
N PHE A 766 7.81 3.54 16.90
CA PHE A 766 8.06 4.54 15.85
C PHE A 766 8.83 5.78 16.32
N TYR A 767 9.06 5.96 17.62
CA TYR A 767 9.71 7.17 18.16
C TYR A 767 10.70 6.88 19.30
N ARG A 768 11.24 5.65 19.41
CA ARG A 768 12.31 5.27 20.36
C ARG A 768 12.01 5.62 21.83
N GLY A 769 10.76 5.46 22.26
CA GLY A 769 10.33 5.79 23.63
C GLY A 769 10.26 7.28 23.95
N SER A 770 10.45 8.19 22.98
CA SER A 770 10.55 9.63 23.24
C SER A 770 9.21 10.38 23.43
N LEU A 771 8.06 9.78 23.07
CA LEU A 771 6.75 10.42 23.26
C LEU A 771 6.23 10.27 24.68
N ILE A 772 5.53 11.31 25.13
CA ILE A 772 4.91 11.39 26.46
C ILE A 772 3.41 11.58 26.28
N ALA A 773 2.60 10.75 26.93
CA ALA A 773 1.15 10.93 26.95
C ALA A 773 0.76 12.06 27.90
N SER A 774 0.16 13.12 27.35
CA SER A 774 -0.29 14.31 28.10
C SER A 774 -1.82 14.49 28.05
N SER A 775 -2.52 13.65 27.29
CA SER A 775 -3.98 13.58 27.32
C SER A 775 -4.50 12.94 28.61
N LYS A 776 -5.75 13.21 28.97
CA LYS A 776 -6.45 12.59 30.11
C LYS A 776 -7.77 11.96 29.66
N HIS A 777 -7.79 11.36 28.46
CA HIS A 777 -8.97 10.65 27.98
C HIS A 777 -9.20 9.39 28.81
N PRO A 778 -10.43 9.12 29.29
CA PRO A 778 -10.72 7.93 30.07
C PRO A 778 -10.72 6.68 29.16
N ALA A 779 -10.20 5.57 29.67
CA ALA A 779 -10.33 4.25 29.06
C ALA A 779 -11.79 3.74 29.07
N HIS A 780 -12.05 2.68 28.32
CA HIS A 780 -13.25 1.87 28.52
C HIS A 780 -13.10 1.04 29.81
N LYS A 781 -14.21 0.54 30.37
CA LYS A 781 -14.15 -0.36 31.54
C LYS A 781 -13.79 -1.79 31.14
N ASP A 782 -14.47 -2.28 30.10
CA ASP A 782 -14.41 -3.67 29.66
C ASP A 782 -13.40 -3.93 28.54
N PHE A 783 -12.83 -2.88 27.94
CA PHE A 783 -11.93 -2.97 26.78
C PHE A 783 -10.63 -2.21 27.07
N PHE A 784 -9.49 -2.88 26.96
CA PHE A 784 -8.19 -2.21 27.03
C PHE A 784 -8.03 -1.27 25.81
N PRO A 785 -7.38 -0.10 25.90
CA PRO A 785 -7.24 0.84 24.78
C PRO A 785 -6.54 0.31 23.52
N LEU A 786 -5.97 -0.89 23.59
CA LEU A 786 -5.50 -1.70 22.47
C LEU A 786 -6.22 -3.05 22.55
N THR A 787 -7.00 -3.41 21.54
CA THR A 787 -7.77 -4.67 21.50
C THR A 787 -7.61 -5.35 20.14
N PHE A 788 -7.53 -6.69 20.13
CA PHE A 788 -7.42 -7.49 18.92
C PHE A 788 -8.50 -8.57 18.87
N PHE A 789 -9.27 -8.60 17.79
CA PHE A 789 -10.28 -9.62 17.48
C PHE A 789 -9.80 -10.51 16.33
N VAL A 790 -9.68 -11.80 16.60
CA VAL A 790 -9.18 -12.78 15.62
C VAL A 790 -10.29 -13.20 14.66
N ALA A 791 -10.10 -12.89 13.37
CA ALA A 791 -11.04 -13.22 12.31
C ALA A 791 -10.42 -14.25 11.35
N TRP A 792 -10.72 -15.54 11.57
CA TRP A 792 -10.26 -16.67 10.74
C TRP A 792 -10.99 -16.75 9.38
N GLY A 793 -10.89 -15.69 8.58
CA GLY A 793 -11.48 -15.60 7.25
C GLY A 793 -10.57 -16.10 6.12
N ALA A 794 -10.87 -15.64 4.91
CA ALA A 794 -10.03 -15.73 3.73
C ALA A 794 -10.06 -14.39 2.99
N ASP A 795 -8.92 -13.90 2.49
CA ASP A 795 -8.89 -12.75 1.61
C ASP A 795 -9.29 -13.16 0.19
N VAL A 796 -10.46 -12.69 -0.24
CA VAL A 796 -11.02 -12.95 -1.56
C VAL A 796 -10.77 -11.73 -2.44
N GLN A 797 -10.15 -11.93 -3.60
CA GLN A 797 -10.12 -10.91 -4.65
C GLN A 797 -11.49 -10.84 -5.32
N ASP A 798 -12.01 -9.63 -5.49
CA ASP A 798 -13.30 -9.43 -6.14
C ASP A 798 -13.21 -9.64 -7.66
N ARG A 799 -14.09 -10.45 -8.26
CA ARG A 799 -14.02 -10.83 -9.69
C ARG A 799 -13.98 -9.63 -10.64
N SER A 800 -14.60 -8.53 -10.23
CA SER A 800 -14.75 -7.27 -10.97
C SER A 800 -13.55 -6.32 -10.82
N SER A 801 -12.53 -6.65 -9.99
CA SER A 801 -11.59 -5.63 -9.50
C SER A 801 -10.25 -6.20 -8.97
N CYS A 802 -9.23 -5.35 -8.79
CA CYS A 802 -8.01 -5.72 -8.03
C CYS A 802 -8.12 -5.48 -6.50
N SER A 803 -9.32 -5.15 -6.00
CA SER A 803 -9.57 -4.97 -4.57
C SER A 803 -9.85 -6.31 -3.87
N TYR A 804 -9.43 -6.41 -2.62
CA TYR A 804 -9.60 -7.59 -1.78
C TYR A 804 -10.57 -7.30 -0.64
N TYR A 805 -11.29 -8.32 -0.20
CA TYR A 805 -12.19 -8.26 0.95
C TYR A 805 -12.15 -9.55 1.77
N ASN A 806 -12.53 -9.46 3.03
CA ASN A 806 -12.61 -10.60 3.95
C ASN A 806 -13.94 -10.50 4.71
N CYS A 807 -14.91 -11.34 4.32
CA CYS A 807 -16.26 -11.30 4.88
C CYS A 807 -16.32 -11.68 6.38
N ALA A 808 -15.35 -12.43 6.91
CA ALA A 808 -15.30 -12.71 8.34
C ALA A 808 -14.98 -11.43 9.12
N GLU A 809 -13.97 -10.67 8.69
CA GLU A 809 -13.67 -9.35 9.26
C GLU A 809 -14.83 -8.35 9.10
N VAL A 810 -15.58 -8.38 7.98
CA VAL A 810 -16.76 -7.51 7.80
C VAL A 810 -17.81 -7.77 8.87
N LEU A 811 -18.13 -9.04 9.15
CA LEU A 811 -19.14 -9.43 10.14
C LEU A 811 -18.66 -9.15 11.57
N GLU A 812 -17.42 -9.51 11.88
CA GLU A 812 -16.80 -9.29 13.20
C GLU A 812 -16.74 -7.79 13.54
N VAL A 813 -16.24 -6.93 12.63
CA VAL A 813 -16.28 -5.46 12.81
C VAL A 813 -17.72 -4.98 13.05
N ALA A 814 -18.69 -5.48 12.29
CA ALA A 814 -20.07 -5.06 12.40
C ALA A 814 -20.77 -5.53 13.71
N GLU A 815 -20.29 -6.61 14.34
CA GLU A 815 -20.76 -7.06 15.65
C GLU A 815 -20.07 -6.34 16.81
N GLN A 816 -18.75 -6.16 16.76
CA GLN A 816 -18.00 -5.44 17.81
C GLN A 816 -18.37 -3.94 17.87
N VAL A 817 -18.66 -3.31 16.74
CA VAL A 817 -19.21 -1.94 16.71
C VAL A 817 -20.62 -1.89 17.34
N GLU A 818 -21.45 -2.91 17.11
CA GLU A 818 -22.80 -2.99 17.69
C GLU A 818 -22.76 -3.22 19.22
N GLU A 819 -21.82 -4.02 19.73
CA GLU A 819 -21.59 -4.18 21.17
C GLU A 819 -21.06 -2.89 21.80
N LEU A 820 -20.07 -2.24 21.18
CA LEU A 820 -19.47 -1.03 21.72
C LEU A 820 -20.47 0.13 21.81
N GLN A 821 -21.38 0.29 20.84
CA GLN A 821 -22.46 1.29 20.96
C GLN A 821 -23.41 0.98 22.12
N LYS A 822 -23.73 -0.29 22.40
CA LYS A 822 -24.55 -0.69 23.56
C LYS A 822 -23.85 -0.42 24.90
N LYS A 823 -22.52 -0.51 24.94
CA LYS A 823 -21.68 -0.29 26.13
C LYS A 823 -21.12 1.14 26.27
N TRP A 824 -21.47 2.05 25.35
CA TRP A 824 -20.81 3.35 25.18
C TRP A 824 -20.63 4.15 26.50
N PRO A 825 -19.40 4.41 26.96
CA PRO A 825 -19.15 5.15 28.19
C PRO A 825 -19.69 6.57 28.16
N VAL A 826 -20.49 6.95 29.16
CA VAL A 826 -20.97 8.33 29.36
C VAL A 826 -19.81 9.35 29.40
N ALA A 827 -18.64 8.93 29.89
CA ALA A 827 -17.42 9.74 29.95
C ALA A 827 -16.75 10.01 28.59
N TRP A 828 -17.21 9.38 27.51
CA TRP A 828 -16.73 9.63 26.14
C TRP A 828 -17.54 10.69 25.39
N GLY A 829 -18.70 11.10 25.95
CA GLY A 829 -19.63 12.04 25.33
C GLY A 829 -20.79 11.35 24.60
N LYS A 830 -21.51 12.12 23.79
CA LYS A 830 -22.54 11.58 22.87
C LYS A 830 -21.85 10.88 21.69
N LEU A 831 -22.52 9.87 21.12
CA LEU A 831 -22.16 9.35 19.79
C LEU A 831 -22.40 10.45 18.74
N ASP A 832 -21.42 10.62 17.86
CA ASP A 832 -21.40 11.52 16.70
C ASP A 832 -20.56 10.91 15.57
N GLU A 833 -20.50 11.57 14.40
CA GLU A 833 -19.78 11.09 13.21
C GLU A 833 -18.26 10.88 13.43
N ASN A 834 -17.69 11.49 14.48
CA ASN A 834 -16.29 11.38 14.90
C ASN A 834 -16.10 10.44 16.11
N SER A 835 -17.15 9.75 16.57
CA SER A 835 -17.08 8.87 17.73
C SER A 835 -16.50 7.50 17.37
N ILE A 836 -16.92 6.91 16.25
CA ILE A 836 -16.41 5.62 15.79
C ILE A 836 -15.95 5.75 14.33
N GLY A 837 -14.64 5.67 14.13
CA GLY A 837 -14.03 5.55 12.81
C GLY A 837 -13.70 4.09 12.49
N MET A 838 -13.73 3.73 11.21
CA MET A 838 -13.37 2.40 10.72
C MET A 838 -12.43 2.55 9.51
N VAL A 839 -11.27 1.89 9.56
CA VAL A 839 -10.18 2.02 8.59
C VAL A 839 -9.77 0.68 8.00
N THR A 840 -9.60 0.63 6.69
CA THR A 840 -9.03 -0.52 5.97
C THR A 840 -8.21 -0.04 4.76
N PRO A 841 -7.23 -0.81 4.25
CA PRO A 841 -6.52 -0.40 3.05
C PRO A 841 -7.42 -0.46 1.81
N TYR A 842 -8.35 -1.43 1.77
CA TYR A 842 -8.98 -1.90 0.54
C TYR A 842 -10.38 -1.32 0.31
N ALA A 843 -10.63 -0.80 -0.89
CA ALA A 843 -11.87 -0.10 -1.25
C ALA A 843 -13.12 -0.99 -1.11
N ASN A 844 -13.07 -2.25 -1.56
CA ASN A 844 -14.20 -3.17 -1.48
C ASN A 844 -14.49 -3.62 -0.05
N GLN A 845 -13.48 -3.76 0.81
CA GLN A 845 -13.69 -4.00 2.23
C GLN A 845 -14.43 -2.80 2.86
N ALA A 846 -14.00 -1.57 2.61
CA ALA A 846 -14.69 -0.37 3.09
C ALA A 846 -16.14 -0.27 2.56
N MET A 847 -16.40 -0.69 1.31
CA MET A 847 -17.75 -0.76 0.75
C MET A 847 -18.63 -1.81 1.46
N ARG A 848 -18.10 -3.02 1.67
CA ARG A 848 -18.81 -4.14 2.30
C ARG A 848 -19.10 -3.86 3.79
N ILE A 849 -18.17 -3.24 4.51
CA ILE A 849 -18.37 -2.80 5.91
C ILE A 849 -19.49 -1.74 6.00
N ARG A 850 -19.51 -0.72 5.13
CA ARG A 850 -20.62 0.26 5.10
C ARG A 850 -21.97 -0.41 4.86
N ALA A 851 -22.04 -1.36 3.92
CA ALA A 851 -23.26 -2.07 3.62
C ALA A 851 -23.77 -2.92 4.81
N GLU A 852 -22.87 -3.55 5.57
CA GLU A 852 -23.26 -4.36 6.75
C GLU A 852 -23.69 -3.49 7.95
N LEU A 853 -22.94 -2.41 8.23
CA LEU A 853 -23.31 -1.44 9.26
C LEU A 853 -24.67 -0.79 8.95
N GLN A 854 -24.97 -0.49 7.68
CA GLN A 854 -26.28 0.00 7.26
C GLN A 854 -27.42 -1.00 7.52
N LYS A 855 -27.23 -2.31 7.31
CA LYS A 855 -28.23 -3.34 7.66
C LYS A 855 -28.52 -3.37 9.16
N LYS A 856 -27.46 -3.26 9.99
CA LYS A 856 -27.56 -3.15 11.46
C LYS A 856 -28.06 -1.78 11.95
N LYS A 857 -28.28 -0.81 11.05
CA LYS A 857 -28.68 0.59 11.34
C LYS A 857 -27.63 1.40 12.12
N LEU A 858 -26.36 1.03 11.97
CA LEU A 858 -25.21 1.69 12.59
C LEU A 858 -24.69 2.79 11.65
N THR A 859 -25.53 3.79 11.37
CA THR A 859 -25.24 4.84 10.38
C THR A 859 -24.16 5.83 10.80
N ASP A 860 -23.96 5.99 12.11
CA ASP A 860 -23.17 7.07 12.70
C ASP A 860 -21.66 6.74 12.76
N VAL A 861 -21.22 5.81 11.92
CA VAL A 861 -19.88 5.20 11.90
C VAL A 861 -19.18 5.56 10.60
N THR A 862 -18.09 6.32 10.69
CA THR A 862 -17.34 6.80 9.52
C THR A 862 -16.38 5.72 9.02
N VAL A 863 -16.63 5.17 7.82
CA VAL A 863 -15.85 4.07 7.23
C VAL A 863 -15.05 4.57 6.03
N GLU A 864 -13.71 4.63 6.16
CA GLU A 864 -12.82 5.27 5.19
C GLU A 864 -11.55 4.46 4.87
N GLN A 865 -10.91 4.79 3.75
CA GLN A 865 -9.59 4.27 3.41
C GLN A 865 -8.49 5.08 4.12
N ILE A 866 -7.34 4.45 4.39
CA ILE A 866 -6.19 5.06 5.08
C ILE A 866 -5.76 6.43 4.52
N LEU A 867 -5.84 6.63 3.20
CA LEU A 867 -5.45 7.91 2.57
C LEU A 867 -6.39 9.08 2.94
N ASN A 868 -7.64 8.79 3.31
CA ASN A 868 -8.66 9.81 3.59
C ASN A 868 -8.68 10.27 5.07
N ILE A 869 -7.87 9.65 5.94
CA ILE A 869 -7.93 9.88 7.41
C ILE A 869 -6.97 10.96 7.92
N GLN A 870 -6.20 11.60 7.02
CA GLN A 870 -5.08 12.49 7.38
C GLN A 870 -5.50 13.73 8.19
N ASP A 871 -6.73 14.22 8.00
CA ASP A 871 -7.26 15.41 8.70
C ASP A 871 -8.28 15.09 9.81
N THR A 872 -8.66 13.81 10.00
CA THR A 872 -9.67 13.39 10.98
C THR A 872 -9.07 12.74 12.24
N GLN A 873 -9.90 12.55 13.27
CA GLN A 873 -9.58 11.88 14.53
C GLN A 873 -10.85 11.28 15.13
N PHE A 874 -10.75 10.17 15.85
CA PHE A 874 -11.92 9.44 16.35
C PHE A 874 -11.81 9.08 17.83
N ARG A 875 -12.93 9.07 18.57
CA ARG A 875 -12.95 8.57 19.96
C ARG A 875 -12.49 7.10 20.02
N VAL A 876 -13.01 6.28 19.11
CA VAL A 876 -12.62 4.88 18.89
C VAL A 876 -12.31 4.64 17.42
N LEU A 877 -11.32 3.79 17.15
CA LEU A 877 -10.93 3.41 15.80
C LEU A 877 -10.92 1.89 15.61
N PHE A 878 -11.72 1.39 14.66
CA PHE A 878 -11.68 0.01 14.19
C PHE A 878 -10.78 -0.13 12.97
N VAL A 879 -10.04 -1.25 12.88
CA VAL A 879 -9.06 -1.50 11.80
C VAL A 879 -9.29 -2.91 11.24
N SER A 880 -9.54 -3.03 9.92
CA SER A 880 -9.67 -4.31 9.22
C SER A 880 -8.47 -4.52 8.30
N THR A 881 -7.73 -5.60 8.55
CA THR A 881 -6.46 -5.91 7.87
C THR A 881 -6.64 -6.65 6.55
N VAL A 882 -7.77 -7.34 6.38
CA VAL A 882 -8.22 -8.16 5.24
C VAL A 882 -7.39 -9.40 4.97
N ARG A 883 -6.06 -9.28 4.89
CA ARG A 883 -5.13 -10.33 4.43
C ARG A 883 -5.04 -11.50 5.39
N THR A 884 -4.89 -12.69 4.82
CA THR A 884 -4.83 -13.96 5.56
C THR A 884 -3.63 -14.79 5.15
N ARG A 885 -3.39 -15.90 5.84
CA ARG A 885 -2.40 -16.92 5.47
C ARG A 885 -2.53 -17.45 4.02
N HIS A 886 -3.63 -17.19 3.31
CA HIS A 886 -3.76 -17.55 1.90
C HIS A 886 -2.93 -16.66 0.97
N THR A 887 -2.72 -15.37 1.31
CA THR A 887 -1.81 -14.47 0.58
C THR A 887 -0.37 -15.03 0.54
N TYR A 888 0.03 -15.82 1.55
CA TYR A 888 1.35 -16.47 1.63
C TYR A 888 1.60 -17.55 0.56
N LYS A 889 0.58 -18.00 -0.20
CA LYS A 889 0.76 -19.09 -1.18
C LYS A 889 1.23 -18.65 -2.56
N GLU A 890 1.15 -17.36 -2.90
CA GLU A 890 1.55 -16.84 -4.22
C GLU A 890 3.03 -16.40 -4.42
N PRO A 891 3.88 -16.15 -3.40
CA PRO A 891 5.18 -15.52 -3.62
C PRO A 891 6.18 -16.40 -4.38
N GLN A 892 5.97 -17.72 -4.48
CA GLN A 892 6.85 -18.60 -5.27
C GLN A 892 6.81 -18.33 -6.79
N ASN A 893 5.76 -17.67 -7.30
CA ASN A 893 5.74 -17.18 -8.67
C ASN A 893 6.74 -16.02 -8.91
N SER A 894 7.26 -15.37 -7.85
CA SER A 894 8.36 -14.39 -7.98
C SER A 894 9.73 -15.05 -8.11
N ALA A 895 9.96 -16.18 -7.44
CA ALA A 895 11.25 -16.88 -7.46
C ALA A 895 11.59 -17.38 -8.87
N ARG A 896 10.64 -18.04 -9.54
CA ARG A 896 10.82 -18.53 -10.93
C ARG A 896 10.94 -17.44 -12.00
N ARG A 897 10.68 -16.16 -11.69
CA ARG A 897 10.94 -15.05 -12.64
C ARG A 897 12.43 -14.69 -12.72
N LYS A 898 13.21 -14.91 -11.65
CA LYS A 898 14.62 -14.46 -11.54
C LYS A 898 15.59 -15.08 -12.54
N GLU A 899 15.26 -16.24 -13.12
CA GLU A 899 16.15 -16.98 -14.03
C GLU A 899 15.75 -16.87 -15.51
N ALA A 900 14.59 -16.30 -15.83
CA ALA A 900 14.00 -16.31 -17.17
C ALA A 900 13.96 -14.93 -17.87
N GLN A 901 14.08 -13.83 -17.13
CA GLN A 901 14.08 -12.47 -17.68
C GLN A 901 15.11 -11.58 -17.00
N GLN A 902 15.81 -10.78 -17.81
CA GLN A 902 16.83 -9.85 -17.39
C GLN A 902 16.18 -8.54 -16.91
N GLU A 903 16.40 -8.18 -15.64
CA GLU A 903 16.18 -6.85 -15.05
C GLU A 903 14.74 -6.26 -14.99
N GLU A 904 13.67 -7.05 -15.04
CA GLU A 904 12.32 -6.54 -14.64
C GLU A 904 11.97 -6.82 -13.17
N SER A 905 12.27 -5.81 -12.33
CA SER A 905 11.62 -5.43 -11.06
C SER A 905 11.12 -6.52 -10.11
N THR A 906 11.73 -6.58 -8.92
CA THR A 906 11.05 -7.09 -7.72
C THR A 906 9.96 -6.12 -7.28
N GLU A 907 8.73 -6.28 -7.78
CA GLU A 907 7.56 -5.58 -7.24
C GLU A 907 7.43 -5.92 -5.74
N ASP A 908 7.87 -4.98 -4.90
CA ASP A 908 7.92 -5.06 -3.44
C ASP A 908 6.49 -4.91 -2.88
N LEU A 909 5.73 -6.02 -2.94
CA LEU A 909 4.26 -6.06 -2.82
C LEU A 909 3.73 -5.31 -1.57
N GLU A 910 3.01 -4.22 -1.82
CA GLU A 910 2.43 -3.36 -0.79
C GLU A 910 1.15 -3.98 -0.21
N TYR A 911 1.30 -4.98 0.67
CA TYR A 911 0.23 -5.63 1.43
C TYR A 911 -0.38 -4.72 2.52
N GLY A 912 -0.53 -3.41 2.25
CA GLY A 912 -1.10 -2.42 3.18
C GLY A 912 -0.42 -2.44 4.55
N PHE A 913 -1.21 -2.71 5.59
CA PHE A 913 -0.77 -2.73 7.00
C PHE A 913 0.28 -3.82 7.34
N LEU A 914 0.52 -4.79 6.46
CA LEU A 914 1.60 -5.78 6.66
C LEU A 914 2.95 -5.26 6.13
N SER A 915 2.93 -4.38 5.12
CA SER A 915 4.15 -3.84 4.48
C SER A 915 4.50 -2.42 4.92
N SER A 916 3.53 -1.57 5.31
CA SER A 916 3.74 -0.15 5.58
C SER A 916 3.54 0.26 7.05
N TYR A 917 4.66 0.38 7.77
CA TYR A 917 4.70 0.89 9.15
C TYR A 917 4.16 2.32 9.27
N ARG A 918 4.36 3.13 8.21
CA ARG A 918 3.86 4.51 8.09
C ARG A 918 2.33 4.57 8.06
N MET A 919 1.68 3.64 7.37
CA MET A 919 0.22 3.49 7.44
C MET A 919 -0.23 3.14 8.86
N LEU A 920 0.44 2.18 9.51
CA LEU A 920 0.06 1.73 10.86
C LEU A 920 0.23 2.83 11.92
N ASN A 921 1.34 3.57 11.93
CA ASN A 921 1.53 4.75 12.78
C ASN A 921 0.45 5.83 12.52
N THR A 922 0.13 6.07 11.25
CA THR A 922 -0.92 7.02 10.84
C THR A 922 -2.32 6.56 11.25
N VAL A 923 -2.59 5.25 11.42
CA VAL A 923 -3.83 4.72 12.00
C VAL A 923 -3.85 4.89 13.52
N LEU A 924 -2.83 4.38 14.21
CA LEU A 924 -2.80 4.31 15.68
C LEU A 924 -2.95 5.71 16.32
N THR A 925 -2.34 6.74 15.72
CA THR A 925 -2.37 8.13 16.19
C THR A 925 -3.69 8.89 15.89
N ARG A 926 -4.72 8.23 15.35
CA ARG A 926 -6.06 8.80 15.08
C ARG A 926 -7.09 8.49 16.17
N ALA A 927 -6.88 7.42 16.91
CA ALA A 927 -7.72 7.07 18.06
C ALA A 927 -7.42 7.97 19.28
N GLN A 928 -8.46 8.36 20.01
CA GLN A 928 -8.33 9.07 21.28
C GLN A 928 -8.36 8.13 22.49
N SER A 929 -9.26 7.14 22.51
CA SER A 929 -9.52 6.29 23.69
C SER A 929 -9.37 4.78 23.46
N LEU A 930 -9.53 4.28 22.23
CA LEU A 930 -9.47 2.84 21.92
C LEU A 930 -9.10 2.59 20.44
N VAL A 931 -8.15 1.67 20.21
CA VAL A 931 -7.92 1.01 18.91
C VAL A 931 -8.39 -0.44 19.01
N ALA A 932 -9.27 -0.85 18.10
CA ALA A 932 -9.72 -2.23 17.93
C ALA A 932 -9.27 -2.75 16.56
N VAL A 933 -8.41 -3.77 16.52
CA VAL A 933 -7.97 -4.41 15.28
C VAL A 933 -8.73 -5.71 15.06
N VAL A 934 -9.11 -5.99 13.82
CA VAL A 934 -9.80 -7.22 13.40
C VAL A 934 -9.01 -7.84 12.24
N GLY A 935 -8.59 -9.10 12.35
CA GLY A 935 -7.73 -9.74 11.35
C GLY A 935 -7.25 -11.16 11.64
N ASP A 936 -6.49 -11.73 10.70
CA ASP A 936 -5.75 -12.99 10.85
C ASP A 936 -4.39 -12.73 11.53
N PRO A 937 -4.18 -13.09 12.82
CA PRO A 937 -2.95 -12.80 13.54
C PRO A 937 -1.74 -13.56 12.97
N VAL A 938 -1.96 -14.73 12.34
CA VAL A 938 -0.88 -15.54 11.77
C VAL A 938 -0.37 -14.89 10.49
N ALA A 939 -1.26 -14.31 9.67
CA ALA A 939 -0.87 -13.49 8.52
C ALA A 939 -0.06 -12.27 8.92
N LEU A 940 -0.54 -11.52 9.93
CA LEU A 940 0.10 -10.30 10.43
C LEU A 940 1.49 -10.54 11.03
N CYS A 941 1.68 -11.65 11.75
CA CYS A 941 2.97 -12.01 12.36
C CYS A 941 3.94 -12.76 11.42
N SER A 942 3.50 -13.25 10.25
CA SER A 942 4.39 -13.92 9.29
C SER A 942 4.86 -13.02 8.16
N MET A 943 3.97 -12.18 7.60
CA MET A 943 4.21 -11.50 6.33
C MET A 943 4.62 -10.03 6.45
N GLY A 944 5.41 -9.58 5.47
CA GLY A 944 5.73 -8.17 5.26
C GLY A 944 6.72 -7.58 6.28
N LYS A 945 6.93 -6.27 6.16
CA LYS A 945 7.92 -5.52 6.93
C LYS A 945 7.44 -5.18 8.35
N CYS A 946 6.14 -5.32 8.62
CA CYS A 946 5.52 -4.95 9.90
C CYS A 946 5.34 -6.13 10.88
N ARG A 947 5.77 -7.36 10.54
CA ARG A 947 5.53 -8.55 11.38
C ARG A 947 5.90 -8.40 12.86
N LYS A 948 7.11 -7.91 13.16
CA LYS A 948 7.56 -7.64 14.55
C LYS A 948 6.73 -6.57 15.27
N ILE A 949 6.13 -5.64 14.54
CA ILE A 949 5.22 -4.63 15.07
C ILE A 949 3.88 -5.27 15.46
N TRP A 950 3.36 -6.16 14.61
CA TRP A 950 2.13 -6.91 14.88
C TRP A 950 2.30 -7.95 15.99
N GLU A 951 3.44 -8.65 16.05
CA GLU A 951 3.82 -9.51 17.18
C GLU A 951 3.76 -8.74 18.50
N ARG A 952 4.32 -7.51 18.56
CA ARG A 952 4.30 -6.68 19.76
C ARG A 952 2.90 -6.14 20.10
N PHE A 953 2.09 -5.75 19.12
CA PHE A 953 0.69 -5.35 19.32
C PHE A 953 -0.13 -6.50 19.92
N ILE A 954 -0.05 -7.70 19.33
CA ILE A 954 -0.80 -8.89 19.76
C ILE A 954 -0.32 -9.38 21.13
N PHE A 955 0.98 -9.29 21.42
CA PHE A 955 1.54 -9.59 22.74
C PHE A 955 0.97 -8.69 23.84
N LEU A 956 0.94 -7.37 23.64
CA LEU A 956 0.34 -6.43 24.60
C LEU A 956 -1.17 -6.67 24.79
N CYS A 957 -1.89 -7.03 23.73
CA CYS A 957 -3.30 -7.43 23.86
C CYS A 957 -3.45 -8.73 24.67
N HIS A 958 -2.49 -9.66 24.59
CA HIS A 958 -2.49 -10.87 25.41
C HIS A 958 -2.19 -10.56 26.89
N GLU A 959 -1.17 -9.76 27.19
CA GLU A 959 -0.80 -9.33 28.55
C GLU A 959 -1.96 -8.63 29.28
N HIS A 960 -2.76 -7.84 28.56
CA HIS A 960 -3.90 -7.12 29.11
C HIS A 960 -5.26 -7.80 28.92
N GLY A 961 -5.30 -9.04 28.41
CA GLY A 961 -6.53 -9.83 28.25
C GLY A 961 -7.51 -9.34 27.17
N SER A 962 -7.06 -8.47 26.25
CA SER A 962 -7.81 -7.90 25.13
C SER A 962 -7.50 -8.56 23.78
N LEU A 963 -6.91 -9.76 23.80
CA LEU A 963 -6.83 -10.67 22.65
C LEU A 963 -8.03 -11.62 22.67
N HIS A 964 -8.91 -11.50 21.68
CA HIS A 964 -10.16 -12.26 21.59
C HIS A 964 -10.17 -13.18 20.36
N GLY A 965 -10.63 -14.43 20.53
CA GLY A 965 -10.80 -15.41 19.44
C GLY A 965 -9.63 -16.37 19.19
N ALA A 966 -8.46 -16.17 19.82
CA ALA A 966 -7.39 -17.15 19.92
C ALA A 966 -6.44 -16.85 21.10
N THR A 967 -5.63 -17.83 21.50
CA THR A 967 -4.53 -17.66 22.46
C THR A 967 -3.19 -17.38 21.76
N LEU A 968 -2.26 -16.71 22.44
CA LEU A 968 -0.91 -16.48 21.93
C LEU A 968 -0.16 -17.80 21.66
N SER A 969 -0.44 -18.85 22.43
CA SER A 969 0.06 -20.21 22.21
C SER A 969 -0.40 -20.83 20.88
N GLU A 970 -1.68 -20.68 20.51
CA GLU A 970 -2.20 -21.20 19.23
C GLU A 970 -1.64 -20.43 18.03
N ILE A 971 -1.44 -19.12 18.18
CA ILE A 971 -0.83 -18.26 17.16
C ILE A 971 0.64 -18.66 16.94
N ARG A 972 1.43 -18.81 18.03
CA ARG A 972 2.83 -19.27 17.97
C ARG A 972 2.94 -20.65 17.32
N THR A 973 2.13 -21.63 17.74
CA THR A 973 2.12 -22.98 17.15
C THR A 973 1.79 -22.96 15.65
N GLN A 974 0.89 -22.07 15.19
CA GLN A 974 0.61 -21.91 13.77
C GLN A 974 1.76 -21.25 12.99
N LEU A 975 2.47 -20.28 13.57
CA LEU A 975 3.67 -19.67 12.97
C LEU A 975 4.83 -20.67 12.87
N ASP A 976 5.10 -21.42 13.93
CA ASP A 976 6.18 -22.42 13.96
C ASP A 976 5.89 -23.55 12.96
N ASN A 977 4.63 -23.99 12.84
CA ASN A 977 4.20 -24.92 11.78
C ASN A 977 4.40 -24.37 10.37
N LEU A 978 4.28 -23.05 10.15
CA LEU A 978 4.58 -22.43 8.84
C LEU A 978 6.09 -22.39 8.57
N GLU A 979 6.92 -21.97 9.53
CA GLU A 979 8.39 -21.90 9.38
C GLU A 979 9.05 -23.27 9.16
N LEU A 980 8.55 -24.30 9.84
CA LEU A 980 9.25 -25.57 10.00
C LEU A 980 8.69 -26.67 9.07
N SER A 981 7.53 -26.45 8.44
CA SER A 981 7.01 -27.36 7.42
C SER A 981 7.60 -27.05 6.04
N ARG A 982 8.27 -28.05 5.44
CA ARG A 982 8.61 -28.02 4.01
C ARG A 982 7.40 -28.15 3.08
N SER A 983 6.17 -28.09 3.61
CA SER A 983 4.93 -28.14 2.81
C SER A 983 4.65 -26.81 2.11
N CYS A 984 5.50 -26.47 1.14
CA CYS A 984 5.02 -25.72 0.00
C CYS A 984 3.91 -26.55 -0.65
N MET A 985 2.66 -26.13 -0.47
CA MET A 985 1.52 -26.70 -1.19
C MET A 985 1.52 -26.18 -2.62
N LEU A 986 2.49 -26.64 -3.40
CA LEU A 986 2.46 -26.60 -4.85
C LEU A 986 1.13 -27.20 -5.31
N ASN A 987 0.40 -26.48 -6.15
CA ASN A 987 -0.72 -27.06 -6.87
C ASN A 987 -0.17 -28.17 -7.80
N PRO A 988 -0.50 -29.46 -7.61
CA PRO A 988 0.06 -30.56 -8.40
C PRO A 988 -0.36 -30.55 -9.88
N LEU A 989 -1.11 -29.53 -10.30
CA LEU A 989 -1.89 -29.44 -11.52
C LEU A 989 -1.60 -28.14 -12.29
N ALA A 990 -0.54 -27.41 -11.92
CA ALA A 990 -0.04 -26.32 -12.72
C ALA A 990 0.47 -26.87 -14.07
N PRO A 991 -0.09 -26.43 -15.22
CA PRO A 991 0.28 -27.01 -16.51
C PRO A 991 1.73 -26.68 -16.87
N GLU A 992 2.40 -27.60 -17.57
CA GLU A 992 3.74 -27.34 -18.11
C GLU A 992 3.73 -26.09 -19.00
N PHE A 993 4.66 -25.17 -18.73
CA PHE A 993 4.87 -24.01 -19.56
C PHE A 993 5.55 -24.42 -20.86
N ILE A 994 4.79 -24.57 -21.94
CA ILE A 994 5.31 -24.70 -23.30
C ILE A 994 5.63 -23.29 -23.82
N PRO A 995 6.91 -22.93 -24.06
CA PRO A 995 7.25 -21.62 -24.63
C PRO A 995 6.57 -21.43 -25.99
N ARG A 996 6.10 -20.21 -26.29
CA ARG A 996 5.41 -19.89 -27.56
C ARG A 996 6.22 -20.25 -28.82
N ALA A 997 7.55 -20.31 -28.72
CA ALA A 997 8.44 -20.79 -29.78
C ALA A 997 8.18 -22.25 -30.21
N ILE A 998 7.77 -23.12 -29.29
CA ILE A 998 7.57 -24.57 -29.54
C ILE A 998 6.16 -24.85 -30.09
N GLN A 999 5.13 -24.10 -29.65
CA GLN A 999 3.77 -24.26 -30.20
C GLN A 999 3.69 -24.04 -31.72
N ASN A 1000 4.52 -23.15 -32.27
CA ASN A 1000 4.60 -22.90 -33.72
C ASN A 1000 5.15 -24.09 -34.52
N PHE A 1001 5.94 -24.98 -33.92
CA PHE A 1001 6.41 -26.23 -34.56
C PHE A 1001 5.37 -27.35 -34.50
N ALA A 1002 4.60 -27.45 -33.40
CA ALA A 1002 3.51 -28.43 -33.31
C ALA A 1002 2.38 -28.13 -34.32
N ALA A 1003 2.06 -26.85 -34.54
CA ALA A 1003 1.02 -26.43 -35.46
C ALA A 1003 1.33 -26.68 -36.95
N SER A 1004 2.62 -26.81 -37.33
CA SER A 1004 3.03 -27.12 -38.71
C SER A 1004 3.08 -28.63 -39.01
N ALA A 1005 3.21 -29.48 -37.99
CA ALA A 1005 3.31 -30.94 -38.14
C ALA A 1005 1.99 -31.63 -38.54
N SER A 1006 0.84 -31.02 -38.29
CA SER A 1006 -0.49 -31.62 -38.50
C SER A 1006 -1.07 -31.43 -39.91
N ARG A 1007 -0.30 -30.89 -40.87
CA ARG A 1007 -0.74 -30.65 -42.26
C ARG A 1007 0.14 -31.27 -43.35
N LEU A 1008 0.71 -32.45 -43.11
CA LEU A 1008 1.40 -33.24 -44.16
C LEU A 1008 1.20 -34.76 -43.98
N GLN A 1009 0.01 -35.26 -44.35
CA GLN A 1009 -0.22 -36.69 -44.60
C GLN A 1009 -0.90 -36.89 -45.96
N ALA A 1010 -0.11 -37.18 -47.00
CA ALA A 1010 -0.60 -37.65 -48.29
C ALA A 1010 0.48 -38.47 -49.03
N SER A 1011 0.16 -39.74 -49.33
CA SER A 1011 0.93 -40.71 -50.14
C SER A 1011 2.29 -41.24 -49.57
N PRO A 1012 2.63 -42.54 -49.72
CA PRO A 1012 3.89 -43.12 -49.23
C PRO A 1012 4.83 -43.68 -50.32
N ALA A 1013 6.16 -43.57 -50.13
CA ALA A 1013 7.14 -44.39 -50.86
C ALA A 1013 8.54 -44.52 -50.18
N LYS A 1014 8.83 -45.73 -49.69
CA LYS A 1014 10.10 -46.50 -49.84
C LYS A 1014 11.51 -45.91 -49.54
N VAL A 1015 12.28 -46.76 -48.82
CA VAL A 1015 13.74 -47.07 -48.99
C VAL A 1015 14.80 -46.27 -48.18
N CYS A 1016 15.10 -46.83 -46.99
CA CYS A 1016 16.40 -47.43 -46.61
C CYS A 1016 17.60 -46.58 -46.11
N ALA A 1017 18.48 -47.31 -45.41
CA ALA A 1017 19.87 -47.05 -45.01
C ALA A 1017 20.16 -46.16 -43.77
N GLN A 1018 20.92 -46.75 -42.84
CA GLN A 1018 21.69 -46.07 -41.80
C GLN A 1018 23.04 -45.59 -42.37
N VAL A 1019 23.74 -44.68 -41.70
CA VAL A 1019 25.17 -44.81 -41.33
C VAL A 1019 25.56 -43.72 -40.30
N ILE A 1020 26.66 -43.95 -39.59
CA ILE A 1020 27.17 -43.16 -38.45
C ILE A 1020 28.48 -42.44 -38.90
N VAL A 1021 29.17 -41.71 -38.00
CA VAL A 1021 30.59 -41.27 -38.07
C VAL A 1021 30.86 -39.94 -38.84
N SER A 1022 31.71 -39.00 -38.39
CA SER A 1022 32.14 -38.57 -37.04
C SER A 1022 32.96 -37.24 -37.08
N SER A 1023 33.05 -36.54 -35.92
CA SER A 1023 34.28 -35.93 -35.33
C SER A 1023 35.11 -34.80 -35.99
N PHE A 1024 35.73 -34.01 -35.10
CA PHE A 1024 36.96 -33.17 -35.21
C PHE A 1024 36.89 -31.65 -35.47
N CYS A 1025 37.82 -30.95 -34.79
CA CYS A 1025 38.16 -29.52 -34.81
C CYS A 1025 39.56 -29.36 -35.47
N PRO A 1026 40.03 -28.17 -35.93
CA PRO A 1026 40.85 -27.32 -35.03
C PRO A 1026 40.99 -25.77 -35.33
N VAL A 1027 41.28 -25.01 -34.26
CA VAL A 1027 42.28 -23.91 -34.03
C VAL A 1027 42.95 -23.14 -35.20
N LEU A 1028 43.02 -21.79 -35.11
CA LEU A 1028 44.21 -20.94 -35.44
C LEU A 1028 44.14 -19.44 -34.96
N PHE A 1029 45.18 -18.63 -35.25
CA PHE A 1029 45.57 -17.33 -34.62
C PHE A 1029 45.42 -16.09 -35.58
N VAL A 1030 45.87 -14.82 -35.41
CA VAL A 1030 47.10 -14.17 -34.81
C VAL A 1030 46.88 -12.66 -34.42
N LEU A 1031 47.89 -12.03 -33.79
CA LEU A 1031 48.09 -10.63 -33.30
C LEU A 1031 48.66 -9.64 -34.38
N PRO A 1032 49.05 -8.35 -34.13
CA PRO A 1032 49.27 -7.53 -32.89
C PRO A 1032 48.45 -6.19 -32.87
N GLY A 1033 48.71 -5.08 -32.13
CA GLY A 1033 49.73 -4.56 -31.15
C GLY A 1033 49.38 -3.09 -30.78
N GLY A 1034 50.04 -2.29 -29.92
CA GLY A 1034 51.25 -2.41 -29.05
C GLY A 1034 51.60 -1.06 -28.33
N HIS A 1035 52.81 -0.92 -27.75
CA HIS A 1035 53.43 0.26 -27.07
C HIS A 1035 52.99 0.67 -25.62
N HIS A 1036 53.79 1.54 -24.98
CA HIS A 1036 54.24 1.51 -23.55
C HIS A 1036 54.86 2.88 -23.11
N PRO A 1037 55.40 3.12 -21.88
CA PRO A 1037 55.11 2.64 -20.50
C PRO A 1037 55.17 3.82 -19.45
N VAL A 1038 55.79 3.65 -18.25
CA VAL A 1038 56.15 4.67 -17.19
C VAL A 1038 54.98 5.05 -16.23
N LEU A 1039 55.08 5.17 -14.88
CA LEU A 1039 56.12 4.98 -13.82
C LEU A 1039 55.46 4.57 -12.46
N TRP A 1040 56.21 4.59 -11.33
CA TRP A 1040 55.77 4.44 -9.91
C TRP A 1040 56.61 5.36 -8.99
N LYS A 1041 56.07 5.86 -7.85
CA LYS A 1041 56.81 6.04 -6.58
C LYS A 1041 55.94 6.45 -5.37
N SER A 1042 56.54 6.44 -4.18
CA SER A 1042 55.90 6.40 -2.85
C SER A 1042 56.53 7.38 -1.85
N LEU A 1043 55.83 7.68 -0.72
CA LEU A 1043 56.32 7.61 0.68
C LEU A 1043 55.35 8.29 1.69
N SER A 1044 55.58 8.03 2.98
CA SER A 1044 54.90 8.58 4.18
C SER A 1044 55.94 9.40 5.03
N PRO A 1045 55.86 9.63 6.37
CA PRO A 1045 54.78 9.58 7.40
C PRO A 1045 54.79 10.80 8.40
N VAL A 1046 54.18 10.67 9.62
CA VAL A 1046 54.61 11.22 10.96
C VAL A 1046 53.87 12.42 11.65
N GLN A 1047 53.49 12.23 12.95
CA GLN A 1047 53.25 13.19 14.09
C GLN A 1047 52.01 14.15 14.09
N ARG A 1048 51.47 14.67 15.22
CA ARG A 1048 51.36 14.28 16.68
C ARG A 1048 50.50 15.32 17.46
N ILE A 1049 50.14 15.02 18.73
CA ILE A 1049 49.72 15.94 19.84
C ILE A 1049 48.27 16.50 19.77
N ASP A 1050 47.57 16.83 20.87
CA ASP A 1050 47.31 16.15 22.18
C ASP A 1050 46.27 16.96 23.03
N LEU A 1051 45.83 16.41 24.16
CA LEU A 1051 45.35 17.03 25.42
C LEU A 1051 44.05 17.89 25.52
N GLN A 1052 43.13 17.34 26.36
CA GLN A 1052 42.36 17.97 27.47
C GLN A 1052 41.32 19.10 27.19
N ALA A 1053 40.14 19.23 27.84
CA ALA A 1053 39.45 18.66 29.02
C ALA A 1053 39.25 19.62 30.21
N GLY A 1054 38.05 19.57 30.82
CA GLY A 1054 37.59 20.31 32.00
C GLY A 1054 36.12 20.76 31.82
N SER A 1055 35.09 20.36 32.60
CA SER A 1055 34.87 20.33 34.07
C SER A 1055 34.55 21.72 34.67
N SER A 1056 33.54 21.95 35.53
CA SER A 1056 32.39 21.18 36.06
C SER A 1056 31.57 22.09 37.04
N PHE A 1057 30.65 21.54 37.86
CA PHE A 1057 30.00 22.16 39.06
C PHE A 1057 28.84 23.18 38.81
N PHE A 1058 27.78 23.34 39.65
CA PHE A 1058 27.08 22.46 40.64
C PHE A 1058 25.75 23.13 41.14
N CYS A 1059 24.79 22.34 41.65
CA CYS A 1059 23.62 22.65 42.55
C CYS A 1059 22.62 23.83 42.24
N VAL A 1060 21.28 23.79 42.43
CA VAL A 1060 20.33 23.18 43.43
C VAL A 1060 20.22 23.99 44.75
N PRO A 1061 19.04 24.25 45.43
CA PRO A 1061 17.61 23.85 45.23
C PRO A 1061 16.53 24.99 45.43
N SER A 1062 15.22 24.59 45.51
CA SER A 1062 14.17 24.97 46.51
C SER A 1062 13.03 25.98 46.20
N VAL A 1063 11.85 26.01 46.86
CA VAL A 1063 10.72 25.04 47.24
C VAL A 1063 9.42 25.91 47.50
N THR A 1064 8.21 25.32 47.65
CA THR A 1064 6.92 25.82 48.24
C THR A 1064 5.88 26.45 47.26
N TRP A 1065 4.66 25.90 47.11
CA TRP A 1065 3.34 26.13 47.81
C TRP A 1065 2.57 27.43 47.39
N SER A 1066 1.23 27.55 47.44
CA SER A 1066 0.08 26.60 47.44
C SER A 1066 -1.29 27.32 47.43
N GLY A 1067 -2.32 26.78 46.75
CA GLY A 1067 -3.70 26.69 47.28
C GLY A 1067 -4.87 27.55 46.73
N TYR A 1068 -6.08 26.93 46.79
CA TYR A 1068 -7.42 27.54 47.06
C TYR A 1068 -8.10 28.38 45.92
N GLN A 1069 -9.45 28.42 45.73
CA GLN A 1069 -10.60 27.73 46.37
C GLN A 1069 -11.91 27.84 45.52
N ASN A 1070 -12.85 26.87 45.64
CA ASN A 1070 -14.34 27.03 45.58
C ASN A 1070 -15.02 27.52 44.25
N ARG A 1071 -16.33 27.33 43.95
CA ARG A 1071 -17.49 26.60 44.54
C ARG A 1071 -18.66 26.44 43.52
N LEU A 1072 -19.37 25.29 43.57
CA LEU A 1072 -20.83 25.06 43.34
C LEU A 1072 -21.51 25.53 42.00
N ALA A 1073 -22.75 25.15 41.65
CA ALA A 1073 -23.46 23.84 41.55
C ALA A 1073 -24.95 24.08 41.17
N LEU A 1074 -25.60 23.21 40.35
CA LEU A 1074 -27.02 22.78 40.45
C LEU A 1074 -27.49 21.88 39.27
N ASP A 1075 -28.21 20.79 39.61
CA ASP A 1075 -29.14 19.96 38.80
C ASP A 1075 -30.60 20.42 39.20
N PRO A 1076 -31.77 19.82 38.87
CA PRO A 1076 -32.07 18.62 38.05
C PRO A 1076 -33.28 18.65 37.06
N ARG A 1077 -33.24 17.72 36.08
CA ARG A 1077 -34.32 16.84 35.51
C ARG A 1077 -35.75 17.39 35.17
N LEU A 1078 -36.34 16.90 34.05
CA LEU A 1078 -37.45 15.90 34.02
C LEU A 1078 -38.13 15.74 32.62
N VAL A 1079 -38.39 14.48 32.21
CA VAL A 1079 -39.57 13.95 31.43
C VAL A 1079 -39.85 14.44 29.98
N ALA A 1080 -40.52 13.70 29.08
CA ALA A 1080 -40.37 12.31 28.59
C ALA A 1080 -41.24 12.05 27.31
N ARG A 1081 -40.79 11.13 26.44
CA ARG A 1081 -41.57 10.18 25.58
C ARG A 1081 -42.55 10.64 24.46
N GLN A 1082 -42.46 9.89 23.34
CA GLN A 1082 -43.51 9.47 22.38
C GLN A 1082 -44.16 10.55 21.47
N ALA A 1083 -44.47 10.39 20.17
CA ALA A 1083 -44.72 9.26 19.22
C ALA A 1083 -46.21 8.84 19.10
N THR A 1084 -46.81 8.57 17.91
CA THR A 1084 -46.31 8.59 16.50
C THR A 1084 -47.45 8.44 15.46
N VAL A 1085 -47.15 8.66 14.16
CA VAL A 1085 -47.83 8.12 12.93
C VAL A 1085 -48.84 8.99 12.13
N ALA A 1086 -48.57 9.08 10.81
CA ALA A 1086 -49.43 9.04 9.60
C ALA A 1086 -50.51 10.11 9.20
N TYR A 1087 -50.37 10.52 7.92
CA TYR A 1087 -51.37 10.65 6.83
C TYR A 1087 -52.54 11.66 6.85
N ASN A 1088 -52.59 12.42 5.74
CA ASN A 1088 -53.74 12.94 4.96
C ASN A 1088 -55.13 13.11 5.63
N LEU A 1089 -55.62 14.34 5.56
CA LEU A 1089 -56.96 14.60 5.01
C LEU A 1089 -57.01 15.99 4.36
N SER A 1090 -57.63 16.08 3.18
CA SER A 1090 -57.97 17.33 2.49
C SER A 1090 -59.41 17.72 2.82
N LEU A 1091 -59.78 19.01 2.66
CA LEU A 1091 -61.09 19.47 2.16
C LEU A 1091 -61.19 21.02 2.08
N LEU A 1092 -61.80 21.48 0.97
CA LEU A 1092 -62.59 22.72 0.77
C LEU A 1092 -61.95 24.12 0.71
N GLN A 1093 -62.43 24.88 -0.29
CA GLN A 1093 -62.35 26.34 -0.46
C GLN A 1093 -63.65 27.01 0.08
N PRO A 1094 -63.84 28.35 -0.04
CA PRO A 1094 -64.43 28.87 -1.28
C PRO A 1094 -63.96 30.25 -1.79
N HIS A 1095 -63.83 30.34 -3.12
CA HIS A 1095 -64.14 31.46 -4.05
C HIS A 1095 -63.67 32.92 -3.84
N GLY A 1096 -63.04 33.44 -4.90
CA GLY A 1096 -63.08 34.84 -5.34
C GLY A 1096 -62.71 34.95 -6.84
N ARG A 1097 -63.58 35.51 -7.70
CA ARG A 1097 -63.36 35.62 -9.16
C ARG A 1097 -62.89 37.03 -9.56
N LEU A 1098 -62.02 37.16 -10.57
CA LEU A 1098 -62.33 37.79 -11.88
C LEU A 1098 -61.08 37.94 -12.81
N SER A 1099 -61.36 38.03 -14.11
CA SER A 1099 -60.47 38.38 -15.26
C SER A 1099 -61.34 39.21 -16.25
N PRO A 1100 -60.89 39.63 -17.47
CA PRO A 1100 -59.56 39.60 -18.12
C PRO A 1100 -59.14 40.96 -18.76
N GLY A 1101 -58.06 40.99 -19.55
CA GLY A 1101 -57.77 42.11 -20.48
C GLY A 1101 -56.34 42.16 -21.06
N PRO A 1102 -56.13 41.98 -22.38
CA PRO A 1102 -54.84 42.16 -23.07
C PRO A 1102 -54.79 43.40 -24.00
N TYR A 1103 -53.60 43.88 -24.37
CA TYR A 1103 -53.37 44.74 -25.55
C TYR A 1103 -51.93 44.67 -26.08
N SER A 1104 -51.64 45.33 -27.21
CA SER A 1104 -50.61 44.90 -28.18
C SER A 1104 -49.94 46.04 -28.97
N VAL A 1105 -48.64 45.85 -29.26
CA VAL A 1105 -47.98 46.05 -30.60
C VAL A 1105 -47.60 47.47 -31.09
N ASP A 1106 -46.46 47.51 -31.80
CA ASP A 1106 -45.85 48.52 -32.72
C ASP A 1106 -45.51 49.95 -32.22
N THR A 1107 -44.29 50.46 -32.45
CA THR A 1107 -43.87 50.93 -33.79
C THR A 1107 -42.34 51.07 -34.01
N SER A 1108 -41.91 50.81 -35.26
CA SER A 1108 -40.84 51.43 -36.10
C SER A 1108 -39.83 52.46 -35.51
N SER A 1109 -38.59 52.67 -36.00
CA SER A 1109 -37.70 52.01 -37.00
C SER A 1109 -36.39 52.86 -37.16
N GLN A 1110 -35.40 52.40 -37.96
CA GLN A 1110 -34.24 53.18 -38.48
C GLN A 1110 -33.17 53.64 -37.46
N ASP A 1111 -31.91 53.98 -37.82
CA ASP A 1111 -30.97 53.50 -38.87
C ASP A 1111 -29.53 54.00 -38.56
N LEU A 1112 -28.54 53.51 -39.33
CA LEU A 1112 -27.25 54.15 -39.69
C LEU A 1112 -26.18 54.52 -38.60
N GLU A 1113 -25.07 53.77 -38.68
CA GLU A 1113 -23.67 54.21 -38.87
C GLU A 1113 -22.91 55.21 -37.93
N HIS A 1114 -21.61 54.89 -37.76
CA HIS A 1114 -20.45 55.79 -37.60
C HIS A 1114 -20.37 56.73 -36.37
N SER A 1115 -19.23 56.89 -35.66
CA SER A 1115 -17.88 56.34 -35.84
C SER A 1115 -16.92 56.71 -34.66
N LYS A 1116 -15.76 56.02 -34.60
CA LYS A 1116 -14.44 56.47 -34.07
C LYS A 1116 -14.26 56.92 -32.60
N SER A 1117 -13.18 56.40 -32.00
CA SER A 1117 -12.38 56.92 -30.87
C SER A 1117 -13.06 57.11 -29.51
N GLY A 1118 -12.37 56.91 -28.38
CA GLY A 1118 -11.00 56.40 -28.19
C GLY A 1118 -10.47 56.76 -26.81
N GLY A 1119 -9.90 55.79 -26.10
CA GLY A 1119 -9.39 55.92 -24.72
C GLY A 1119 -9.12 54.55 -24.13
#